data_AF-A0A7J5JMR5-F1
#
_entry.id   AF-A0A7J5JMR5-F1
#
_cell.length_a   1.000
_cell.length_b   1.000
_cell.length_c   1.000
_cell.angle_alpha   90.00
_cell.angle_beta   90.00
_cell.angle_gamma   90.00
#
_symmetry.space_group_name_H-M   'P 1'
#
loop_
_entity.id
_entity.type
_entity.pdbx_description
1 polymer ?
#
loop_
_entity_poly.entity_id
_entity_poly.type
_entity_poly.pdbx_seq_one_letter_code
_entity_poly.pdbx_strand_id
1 'polypeptide(L)'
;MHKITLNVPEGIRYLSDWHDLWNTLLPEGQHYILNKRICGCGATEAYLRSGRKVILASPRKHLLYNKYSQHLSDNLHLYRYQGDKKRYFENTGNTEKDILAFNNELGRYIQSGGRKILTTYDSLGKIVEVLVSSGECLQEWTVVVDEFQSMFCDCQYKATTEYEFSMILGMFSTVVYLSATPFLESYLDMTGQFGGLMVYELLWPANMTQIPEVEVIKSRKSVASLCARLVDDYRKGNGKSILVDGGKFIAGEAVFYINSISEIKKIILENNIRPEEANIICSSKPENIRKLDELSRETGMKFRIGDIPQKGELHKMFTFCTSTVYIGADFYSTNAYSYIFANPRISSMTVDVSVDLQQIIGRQRLEENPFRNSATLYFNTRESRVDRQALEEAVREKKEKTQRQIKNYTVAPYKNEMLQMMEDTIRKYGHKEHYCCIVRDSNGRVCVIENEILEIADRRAWEVTNMIYNNDFSMYRALKAGVNVTKATDSNNPEIQRIFTEWNMDNRFDRKARMYCDLHENAPLLLEECNFIERKYKDYYDALGREGFENSYWRENYIKKTLAPVPMRLLPRNEIAGRLMNVLKAGGEYTRSEVKQILRGIYHDLGIQGKPSASDITGYLTCKEKTIRTKRTVTAMFKIISHARKKVSLFPRITDVNQPQEYDVDKLLEIIRDDTYFHLKDKVEAVRSAGTKDEKNRKKALLPVVTWNGTFKSRHKNECTIYSSYTALDFDHIEPKDMPAFVRWLQGFPCVYAYFVTPGGTGYKAIIIHDNCEPLYHYDLYGQLLKMFDCPWIDNSTTDLARGNYLSYDPDLWKNPNPIPFHFVPSTPEPVIPNTMTETVIRDVQGEPVLVRDESWVEGFLNQLNRQVISDDSIIRILRKTWNGKSLSNGRNNTAMSYAGILCKAGVEPDKAKAFIEELIPGFDITEIVEYAYTHNIFGCERMRYRSKKMKI
;
A
#
# COMPACT_ATOMS: atom_id res chain seq x y z
N MET A 1 26.66 6.05 10.02
CA MET A 1 27.74 7.07 9.91
C MET A 1 28.31 7.59 11.23
N HIS A 2 29.61 7.92 11.26
CA HIS A 2 30.27 8.62 12.37
C HIS A 2 30.27 10.14 12.15
N LYS A 3 29.93 10.91 13.20
CA LYS A 3 29.71 12.36 13.11
C LYS A 3 30.60 13.13 14.09
N ILE A 4 31.26 14.16 13.57
CA ILE A 4 32.04 15.13 14.34
C ILE A 4 31.37 16.49 14.21
N THR A 5 31.14 17.13 15.34
CA THR A 5 30.46 18.42 15.41
C THR A 5 31.49 19.52 15.64
N LEU A 6 31.50 20.54 14.78
CA LEU A 6 32.40 21.68 14.85
C LEU A 6 31.60 22.95 15.14
N ASN A 7 31.86 23.58 16.29
CA ASN A 7 31.22 24.85 16.65
C ASN A 7 31.89 25.99 15.89
N VAL A 8 31.11 26.71 15.07
CA VAL A 8 31.57 27.89 14.35
C VAL A 8 31.74 29.04 15.37
N PRO A 9 32.93 29.67 15.46
CA PRO A 9 33.15 30.78 16.38
C PRO A 9 32.20 31.97 16.12
N GLU A 10 31.88 32.71 17.18
CA GLU A 10 31.11 33.96 17.05
C GLU A 10 31.83 34.97 16.13
N GLY A 11 31.06 35.70 15.33
CA GLY A 11 31.59 36.70 14.39
C GLY A 11 32.05 36.15 13.03
N ILE A 12 32.20 34.83 12.88
CA ILE A 12 32.50 34.22 11.57
C ILE A 12 31.27 34.25 10.68
N ARG A 13 31.36 35.01 9.59
CA ARG A 13 30.29 35.14 8.59
C ARG A 13 30.50 34.23 7.39
N TYR A 14 31.74 34.13 6.92
CA TYR A 14 32.15 33.23 5.83
C TYR A 14 33.21 32.26 6.32
N LEU A 15 33.18 31.02 5.82
CA LEU A 15 34.16 29.99 6.20
C LEU A 15 35.59 30.33 5.74
N SER A 16 35.75 31.27 4.80
CA SER A 16 37.05 31.85 4.45
C SER A 16 37.73 32.55 5.63
N ASP A 17 36.94 33.05 6.58
CA ASP A 17 37.43 33.85 7.70
C ASP A 17 37.90 32.94 8.86
N TRP A 18 37.49 31.67 8.84
CA TRP A 18 37.82 30.67 9.85
C TRP A 18 39.08 29.90 9.48
N HIS A 19 40.24 30.48 9.76
CA HIS A 19 41.55 29.94 9.37
C HIS A 19 41.85 28.56 10.00
N ASP A 20 41.49 28.36 11.27
CA ASP A 20 41.74 27.11 12.00
C ASP A 20 40.98 25.91 11.41
N LEU A 21 39.81 26.15 10.80
CA LEU A 21 39.01 25.12 10.15
C LEU A 21 39.83 24.32 9.14
N TRP A 22 40.62 25.03 8.34
CA TRP A 22 41.35 24.46 7.21
C TRP A 22 42.67 23.81 7.60
N ASN A 23 43.31 24.36 8.64
CA ASN A 23 44.66 23.97 9.05
C ASN A 23 44.67 22.87 10.11
N THR A 24 43.60 22.75 10.91
CA THR A 24 43.62 21.88 12.11
C THR A 24 42.38 20.99 12.26
N LEU A 25 41.20 21.44 11.83
CA LEU A 25 39.93 20.77 12.15
C LEU A 25 39.44 19.83 11.04
N LEU A 26 39.73 20.16 9.77
CA LEU A 26 39.37 19.32 8.64
C LEU A 26 40.55 18.44 8.21
N PRO A 27 40.31 17.16 7.90
CA PRO A 27 41.38 16.23 7.62
C PRO A 27 41.90 16.35 6.17
N GLU A 28 43.16 15.98 5.99
CA GLU A 28 43.79 15.80 4.67
C GLU A 28 44.02 14.30 4.39
N GLY A 29 44.03 13.91 3.11
CA GLY A 29 44.31 12.53 2.70
C GLY A 29 43.17 11.54 2.95
N GLN A 30 41.96 12.03 3.25
CA GLN A 30 40.76 11.19 3.37
C GLN A 30 39.53 11.86 2.77
N HIS A 31 38.54 11.04 2.41
CA HIS A 31 37.25 11.49 1.91
C HIS A 31 36.33 11.81 3.09
N TYR A 32 35.56 12.90 3.02
CA TYR A 32 34.61 13.27 4.07
C TYR A 32 33.47 14.13 3.57
N ILE A 33 32.40 14.16 4.35
CA ILE A 33 31.22 15.00 4.11
C ILE A 33 31.31 16.23 5.03
N LEU A 34 31.28 17.42 4.44
CA LEU A 34 31.18 18.67 5.19
C LEU A 34 29.74 19.18 5.11
N ASN A 35 28.99 18.97 6.19
CA ASN A 35 27.65 19.50 6.37
C ASN A 35 27.73 20.93 6.92
N LYS A 36 27.53 21.89 6.01
CA LYS A 36 27.58 23.33 6.30
C LYS A 36 26.36 23.85 7.04
N ARG A 37 25.23 23.11 7.07
CA ARG A 37 23.90 23.51 7.56
C ARG A 37 23.23 24.75 6.94
N ILE A 38 24.00 25.74 6.49
CA ILE A 38 23.46 26.98 5.90
C ILE A 38 24.02 27.19 4.48
N CYS A 39 23.17 27.74 3.61
CA CYS A 39 23.57 28.17 2.28
C CYS A 39 24.30 29.52 2.33
N GLY A 40 25.23 29.76 1.41
CA GLY A 40 25.89 31.08 1.29
C GLY A 40 26.99 31.37 2.31
N CYS A 41 27.40 30.39 3.14
CA CYS A 41 28.51 30.53 4.09
C CYS A 41 29.93 30.58 3.45
N GLY A 42 30.04 30.67 2.12
CA GLY A 42 31.35 30.79 1.47
C GLY A 42 32.22 29.51 1.50
N ALA A 43 31.65 28.32 1.72
CA ALA A 43 32.46 27.10 1.76
C ALA A 43 33.26 26.84 0.48
N THR A 44 32.61 26.95 -0.69
CA THR A 44 33.31 26.79 -1.97
C THR A 44 34.36 27.87 -2.17
N GLU A 45 34.02 29.10 -1.79
CA GLU A 45 34.90 30.27 -1.87
C GLU A 45 36.19 30.03 -1.09
N ALA A 46 36.08 29.49 0.11
CA ALA A 46 37.23 29.18 0.96
C ALA A 46 38.18 28.15 0.31
N TYR A 47 37.65 27.11 -0.35
CA TYR A 47 38.48 26.17 -1.10
C TYR A 47 39.12 26.80 -2.34
N LEU A 48 38.39 27.65 -3.07
CA LEU A 48 38.93 28.35 -4.24
C LEU A 48 40.05 29.33 -3.86
N ARG A 49 39.92 30.04 -2.73
CA ARG A 49 40.94 30.96 -2.19
C ARG A 49 42.10 30.27 -1.47
N SER A 50 41.95 29.00 -1.10
CA SER A 50 43.03 28.26 -0.43
C SER A 50 44.30 28.13 -1.29
N GLY A 51 45.45 27.87 -0.68
CA GLY A 51 46.69 27.58 -1.42
C GLY A 51 46.74 26.21 -2.12
N ARG A 52 45.74 25.33 -1.85
CA ARG A 52 45.69 23.93 -2.30
C ARG A 52 45.37 23.83 -3.81
N LYS A 53 45.82 22.76 -4.47
CA LYS A 53 45.33 22.40 -5.81
C LYS A 53 43.89 21.88 -5.69
N VAL A 54 42.94 22.52 -6.35
CA VAL A 54 41.50 22.26 -6.16
C VAL A 54 40.81 22.04 -7.51
N ILE A 55 40.06 20.94 -7.58
CA ILE A 55 39.07 20.70 -8.63
C ILE A 55 37.70 20.88 -8.02
N LEU A 56 36.98 21.92 -8.42
CA LEU A 56 35.60 22.11 -8.03
C LEU A 56 34.69 21.43 -9.05
N ALA A 57 34.06 20.34 -8.64
CA ALA A 57 33.09 19.61 -9.45
C ALA A 57 31.66 20.06 -9.07
N SER A 58 30.85 20.42 -10.05
CA SER A 58 29.47 20.88 -9.82
C SER A 58 28.47 20.29 -10.83
N PRO A 59 27.21 20.02 -10.46
CA PRO A 59 26.25 19.34 -11.33
C PRO A 59 25.69 20.21 -12.46
N ARG A 60 25.93 21.53 -12.41
CA ARG A 60 25.31 22.50 -13.33
C ARG A 60 26.34 23.48 -13.87
N LYS A 61 26.29 23.73 -15.18
CA LYS A 61 27.10 24.76 -15.86
C LYS A 61 26.89 26.16 -15.27
N HIS A 62 25.66 26.50 -14.86
CA HIS A 62 25.34 27.82 -14.30
C HIS A 62 26.10 28.10 -12.98
N LEU A 63 26.24 27.09 -12.11
CA LEU A 63 27.04 27.20 -10.88
C LEU A 63 28.48 27.54 -11.16
N LEU A 64 29.08 26.80 -12.10
CA LEU A 64 30.48 26.95 -12.45
C LEU A 64 30.74 28.30 -13.13
N TYR A 65 29.87 28.70 -14.05
CA TYR A 65 29.99 29.99 -14.72
C TYR A 65 29.81 31.16 -13.76
N ASN A 66 28.82 31.10 -12.85
CA ASN A 66 28.62 32.16 -11.85
C ASN A 66 29.85 32.33 -10.96
N LYS A 67 30.46 31.22 -10.52
CA LYS A 67 31.71 31.24 -9.76
C LYS A 67 32.85 31.81 -10.59
N TYR A 68 33.04 31.29 -11.81
CA TYR A 68 34.04 31.79 -12.74
C TYR A 68 33.93 33.31 -12.99
N SER A 69 32.71 33.81 -13.22
CA SER A 69 32.49 35.24 -13.51
C SER A 69 32.75 36.15 -12.31
N GLN A 70 32.67 35.63 -11.08
CA GLN A 70 33.02 36.37 -9.85
C GLN A 70 34.54 36.42 -9.61
N HIS A 71 35.30 35.59 -10.33
CA HIS A 71 36.74 35.37 -10.16
C HIS A 71 37.53 35.64 -11.45
N LEU A 72 37.06 36.54 -12.30
CA LEU A 72 37.74 36.85 -13.58
C LEU A 72 39.16 37.41 -13.37
N SER A 73 39.44 38.02 -12.22
CA SER A 73 40.78 38.49 -11.82
C SER A 73 41.68 37.38 -11.29
N ASP A 74 41.12 36.21 -10.95
CA ASP A 74 41.83 35.13 -10.26
C ASP A 74 42.30 34.08 -11.27
N ASN A 75 43.38 33.36 -10.96
CA ASN A 75 43.96 32.35 -11.85
C ASN A 75 43.13 31.04 -11.82
N LEU A 76 41.92 31.07 -12.39
CA LEU A 76 40.92 30.00 -12.36
C LEU A 76 40.57 29.52 -13.78
N HIS A 77 40.54 28.20 -14.02
CA HIS A 77 40.17 27.64 -15.32
C HIS A 77 38.76 27.03 -15.31
N LEU A 78 37.91 27.46 -16.24
CA LEU A 78 36.57 26.90 -16.47
C LEU A 78 36.60 25.94 -17.67
N TYR A 79 36.51 24.64 -17.40
CA TYR A 79 36.59 23.64 -18.45
C TYR A 79 35.40 23.73 -19.42
N ARG A 80 35.67 23.59 -20.72
CA ARG A 80 34.75 23.80 -21.87
C ARG A 80 34.31 25.24 -22.13
N TYR A 81 34.85 26.23 -21.42
CA TYR A 81 34.56 27.65 -21.71
C TYR A 81 35.65 28.25 -22.60
N GLN A 82 35.26 28.78 -23.76
CA GLN A 82 36.16 29.42 -24.74
C GLN A 82 35.85 30.90 -24.94
N GLY A 83 35.37 31.59 -23.91
CA GLY A 83 35.01 33.01 -23.98
C GLY A 83 33.60 33.31 -24.52
N ASP A 84 32.87 32.32 -25.01
CA ASP A 84 31.48 32.48 -25.48
C ASP A 84 30.49 31.84 -24.47
N LYS A 85 29.78 32.72 -23.73
CA LYS A 85 28.76 32.32 -22.75
C LYS A 85 27.65 31.50 -23.39
N LYS A 86 27.17 31.89 -24.58
CA LYS A 86 26.05 31.23 -25.24
C LYS A 86 26.44 29.82 -25.66
N ARG A 87 27.62 29.67 -26.30
CA ARG A 87 28.16 28.37 -26.70
C ARG A 87 28.42 27.46 -25.50
N TYR A 88 28.85 28.01 -24.36
CA TYR A 88 29.05 27.22 -23.14
C TYR A 88 27.75 26.58 -22.64
N PHE A 89 26.62 27.30 -22.70
CA PHE A 89 25.31 26.79 -22.25
C PHE A 89 24.55 25.98 -23.31
N GLU A 90 25.01 25.96 -24.56
CA GLU A 90 24.45 25.10 -25.59
C GLU A 90 24.63 23.61 -25.21
N ASN A 91 23.59 22.81 -25.50
CA ASN A 91 23.55 21.36 -25.30
C ASN A 91 23.82 20.61 -26.62
N THR A 92 24.62 21.19 -27.50
CA THR A 92 25.11 20.53 -28.71
C THR A 92 26.24 19.56 -28.31
N GLY A 93 26.28 18.39 -28.94
CA GLY A 93 27.37 17.44 -28.71
C GLY A 93 28.71 18.08 -29.08
N ASN A 94 29.69 18.02 -28.18
CA ASN A 94 31.04 18.50 -28.46
C ASN A 94 31.70 17.57 -29.48
N THR A 95 32.30 18.12 -30.53
CA THR A 95 33.09 17.33 -31.47
C THR A 95 34.40 16.88 -30.83
N GLU A 96 35.04 15.84 -31.38
CA GLU A 96 36.39 15.43 -30.92
C GLU A 96 37.40 16.60 -30.99
N LYS A 97 37.25 17.46 -32.00
CA LYS A 97 38.05 18.68 -32.15
C LYS A 97 37.82 19.67 -31.01
N ASP A 98 36.57 19.84 -30.56
CA ASP A 98 36.25 20.70 -29.42
C ASP A 98 36.87 20.14 -28.13
N ILE A 99 36.73 18.82 -27.89
CA ILE A 99 37.32 18.15 -26.72
C ILE A 99 38.83 18.30 -26.70
N LEU A 100 39.50 18.10 -27.85
CA LEU A 100 40.94 18.30 -27.97
C LEU A 100 41.34 19.74 -27.67
N ALA A 101 40.59 20.73 -28.16
CA ALA A 101 40.84 22.13 -27.88
C ALA A 101 40.72 22.45 -26.37
N PHE A 102 39.67 21.95 -25.71
CA PHE A 102 39.48 22.13 -24.26
C PHE A 102 40.62 21.48 -23.46
N ASN A 103 41.04 20.27 -23.85
CA ASN A 103 42.12 19.54 -23.18
C ASN A 103 43.47 20.27 -23.34
N ASN A 104 43.77 20.78 -24.54
CA ASN A 104 44.99 21.54 -24.81
C ASN A 104 45.04 22.88 -24.04
N GLU A 105 43.88 23.52 -23.85
CA GLU A 105 43.79 24.74 -23.04
C GLU A 105 44.04 24.46 -21.56
N LEU A 106 43.41 23.41 -21.03
CA LEU A 106 43.63 22.97 -19.65
C LEU A 106 45.08 22.54 -19.41
N GLY A 107 45.68 21.80 -20.34
CA GLY A 107 47.09 21.39 -20.25
C GLY A 107 48.04 22.59 -20.17
N ARG A 108 47.83 23.62 -21.00
CA ARG A 108 48.60 24.88 -20.94
C ARG A 108 48.40 25.61 -19.61
N TYR A 109 47.17 25.66 -19.10
CA TYR A 109 46.86 26.26 -17.81
C TYR A 109 47.63 25.55 -16.67
N ILE A 110 47.62 24.22 -16.64
CA ILE A 110 48.37 23.43 -15.65
C ILE A 110 49.88 23.69 -15.76
N GLN A 111 50.43 23.64 -16.98
CA GLN A 111 51.86 23.90 -17.23
C GLN A 111 52.30 25.31 -16.79
N SER A 112 51.38 26.29 -16.83
CA SER A 112 51.63 27.65 -16.32
C SER A 112 51.53 27.77 -14.78
N GLY A 113 51.39 26.65 -14.06
CA GLY A 113 51.25 26.62 -12.60
C GLY A 113 49.82 26.79 -12.11
N GLY A 114 48.82 26.59 -12.97
CA GLY A 114 47.40 26.66 -12.62
C GLY A 114 47.00 25.63 -11.57
N ARG A 115 46.23 26.04 -10.56
CA ARG A 115 45.87 25.20 -9.40
C ARG A 115 44.38 25.02 -9.18
N LYS A 116 43.52 25.71 -9.95
CA LYS A 116 42.09 25.82 -9.68
C LYS A 116 41.29 25.51 -10.94
N ILE A 117 40.56 24.40 -10.92
CA ILE A 117 39.79 23.90 -12.06
C ILE A 117 38.31 23.83 -11.68
N LEU A 118 37.46 24.45 -12.49
CA LEU A 118 36.00 24.35 -12.42
C LEU A 118 35.52 23.36 -13.47
N THR A 119 34.79 22.32 -13.07
CA THR A 119 34.32 21.29 -13.99
C THR A 119 32.94 20.74 -13.63
N THR A 120 32.27 20.18 -14.64
CA THR A 120 31.00 19.45 -14.45
C THR A 120 31.28 17.99 -14.10
N TYR A 121 30.33 17.30 -13.45
CA TYR A 121 30.50 15.89 -13.08
C TYR A 121 30.88 15.00 -14.29
N ASP A 122 30.21 15.20 -15.44
CA ASP A 122 30.49 14.46 -16.69
C ASP A 122 31.85 14.78 -17.33
N SER A 123 32.51 15.84 -16.86
CA SER A 123 33.80 16.28 -17.40
C SER A 123 34.99 15.87 -16.53
N LEU A 124 34.78 15.39 -15.30
CA LEU A 124 35.88 15.08 -14.38
C LEU A 124 36.86 14.05 -14.96
N GLY A 125 36.36 13.04 -15.68
CA GLY A 125 37.23 12.05 -16.33
C GLY A 125 38.20 12.67 -17.34
N LYS A 126 37.77 13.69 -18.08
CA LYS A 126 38.63 14.44 -18.99
C LYS A 126 39.67 15.29 -18.27
N ILE A 127 39.34 15.82 -17.09
CA ILE A 127 40.30 16.51 -16.25
C ILE A 127 41.40 15.55 -15.81
N VAL A 128 41.04 14.34 -15.38
CA VAL A 128 42.00 13.29 -14.98
C VAL A 128 42.93 12.92 -16.14
N GLU A 129 42.40 12.70 -17.34
CA GLU A 129 43.21 12.43 -18.55
C GLU A 129 44.27 13.54 -18.78
N VAL A 130 43.88 14.80 -18.61
CA VAL A 130 44.78 15.94 -18.81
C VAL A 130 45.81 16.09 -17.69
N LEU A 131 45.41 15.88 -16.42
CA LEU A 131 46.32 15.90 -15.28
C LEU A 131 47.41 14.83 -15.42
N VAL A 132 47.01 13.59 -15.71
CA VAL A 132 47.94 12.47 -15.88
C VAL A 132 48.88 12.71 -17.06
N SER A 133 48.36 13.17 -18.21
CA SER A 133 49.20 13.46 -19.39
C SER A 133 50.11 14.69 -19.20
N SER A 134 49.78 15.58 -18.26
CA SER A 134 50.62 16.72 -17.87
C SER A 134 51.65 16.37 -16.78
N GLY A 135 51.71 15.11 -16.32
CA GLY A 135 52.64 14.66 -15.28
C GLY A 135 52.25 15.06 -13.84
N GLU A 136 51.01 15.51 -13.62
CA GLU A 136 50.51 15.89 -12.30
C GLU A 136 50.19 14.66 -11.43
N CYS A 137 50.49 14.76 -10.13
CA CYS A 137 50.11 13.74 -9.16
C CYS A 137 48.67 13.98 -8.68
N LEU A 138 47.74 13.07 -9.00
CA LEU A 138 46.32 13.19 -8.59
C LEU A 138 46.16 13.31 -7.07
N GLN A 139 47.09 12.78 -6.27
CA GLN A 139 47.00 12.82 -4.81
C GLN A 139 47.27 14.20 -4.21
N GLU A 140 47.84 15.13 -4.98
CA GLU A 140 48.01 16.53 -4.59
C GLU A 140 46.74 17.37 -4.83
N TRP A 141 45.78 16.85 -5.61
CA TRP A 141 44.56 17.55 -5.97
C TRP A 141 43.43 17.19 -5.01
N THR A 142 42.83 18.20 -4.40
CA THR A 142 41.59 18.05 -3.63
C THR A 142 40.39 18.23 -4.56
N VAL A 143 39.50 17.22 -4.61
CA VAL A 143 38.23 17.36 -5.33
C VAL A 143 37.14 17.83 -4.37
N VAL A 144 36.56 18.98 -4.67
CA VAL A 144 35.44 19.54 -3.92
C VAL A 144 34.18 19.29 -4.73
N VAL A 145 33.34 18.38 -4.24
CA VAL A 145 32.05 18.04 -4.85
C VAL A 145 31.00 19.00 -4.30
N ASP A 146 30.64 19.97 -5.12
CA ASP A 146 29.62 20.96 -4.80
C ASP A 146 28.22 20.42 -5.11
N GLU A 147 27.25 20.78 -4.27
CA GLU A 147 25.85 20.35 -4.39
C GLU A 147 25.69 18.82 -4.50
N PHE A 148 26.47 18.08 -3.71
CA PHE A 148 26.58 16.62 -3.74
C PHE A 148 25.23 15.88 -3.77
N GLN A 149 24.20 16.42 -3.12
CA GLN A 149 22.85 15.84 -3.10
C GLN A 149 22.22 15.69 -4.50
N SER A 150 22.69 16.43 -5.51
CA SER A 150 22.20 16.31 -6.88
C SER A 150 22.50 14.95 -7.49
N MET A 151 23.56 14.25 -7.04
CA MET A 151 23.90 12.91 -7.55
C MET A 151 22.73 11.95 -7.39
N PHE A 152 22.01 12.02 -6.27
CA PHE A 152 20.86 11.16 -6.00
C PHE A 152 19.63 11.60 -6.80
N CYS A 153 19.39 12.91 -6.90
CA CYS A 153 18.22 13.46 -7.59
C CYS A 153 18.30 13.30 -9.11
N ASP A 154 19.49 13.45 -9.69
CA ASP A 154 19.73 13.38 -11.13
C ASP A 154 19.97 11.96 -11.63
N CYS A 155 20.24 11.00 -10.73
CA CYS A 155 20.58 9.62 -11.10
C CYS A 155 19.53 8.99 -12.02
N GLN A 156 18.24 9.30 -11.82
CA GLN A 156 17.15 8.79 -12.68
C GLN A 156 17.31 9.18 -14.17
N TYR A 157 18.02 10.27 -14.45
CA TYR A 157 18.25 10.78 -15.81
C TYR A 157 19.71 10.64 -16.28
N LYS A 158 20.67 10.57 -15.35
CA LYS A 158 22.11 10.57 -15.61
C LYS A 158 22.84 9.41 -14.93
N ALA A 159 22.21 8.25 -14.82
CA ALA A 159 22.71 7.12 -14.02
C ALA A 159 24.16 6.73 -14.32
N THR A 160 24.52 6.58 -15.59
CA THR A 160 25.91 6.25 -16.00
C THR A 160 26.87 7.36 -15.60
N THR A 161 26.53 8.62 -15.86
CA THR A 161 27.39 9.78 -15.51
C THR A 161 27.64 9.87 -14.01
N GLU A 162 26.60 9.75 -13.19
CA GLU A 162 26.74 9.85 -11.73
C GLU A 162 27.55 8.66 -11.17
N TYR A 163 27.39 7.47 -11.76
CA TYR A 163 28.17 6.30 -11.39
C TYR A 163 29.64 6.42 -11.81
N GLU A 164 29.94 6.80 -13.05
CA GLU A 164 31.33 7.00 -13.50
C GLU A 164 32.02 8.11 -12.70
N PHE A 165 31.31 9.20 -12.41
CA PHE A 165 31.79 10.26 -11.53
C PHE A 165 32.19 9.69 -10.15
N SER A 166 31.36 8.83 -9.56
CA SER A 166 31.68 8.16 -8.29
C SER A 166 32.96 7.33 -8.34
N MET A 167 33.20 6.61 -9.45
CA MET A 167 34.42 5.82 -9.64
C MET A 167 35.65 6.72 -9.75
N ILE A 168 35.55 7.79 -10.52
CA ILE A 168 36.65 8.73 -10.76
C ILE A 168 37.06 9.44 -9.46
N LEU A 169 36.10 9.78 -8.59
CA LEU A 169 36.40 10.36 -7.28
C LEU A 169 37.29 9.44 -6.42
N GLY A 170 37.16 8.12 -6.56
CA GLY A 170 38.01 7.14 -5.90
C GLY A 170 39.50 7.20 -6.28
N MET A 171 39.86 7.90 -7.36
CA MET A 171 41.26 8.05 -7.80
C MET A 171 42.04 9.11 -7.00
N PHE A 172 41.34 9.96 -6.24
CA PHE A 172 41.93 11.06 -5.46
C PHE A 172 42.04 10.72 -3.97
N SER A 173 43.05 11.25 -3.28
CA SER A 173 43.27 11.04 -1.85
C SER A 173 42.25 11.79 -0.99
N THR A 174 41.84 12.98 -1.45
CA THR A 174 40.97 13.89 -0.70
C THR A 174 39.79 14.31 -1.56
N VAL A 175 38.60 13.83 -1.19
CA VAL A 175 37.32 14.23 -1.78
C VAL A 175 36.44 14.83 -0.69
N VAL A 176 35.99 16.05 -0.92
CA VAL A 176 35.13 16.79 0.01
C VAL A 176 33.73 16.89 -0.58
N TYR A 177 32.77 16.23 0.06
CA TYR A 177 31.37 16.33 -0.31
C TYR A 177 30.71 17.46 0.47
N LEU A 178 30.39 18.54 -0.25
CA LEU A 178 29.76 19.71 0.34
C LEU A 178 28.23 19.54 0.38
N SER A 179 27.65 19.59 1.58
CA SER A 179 26.19 19.56 1.76
C SER A 179 25.72 20.67 2.70
N ALA A 180 24.48 21.10 2.54
CA ALA A 180 23.77 21.95 3.51
C ALA A 180 22.56 21.24 4.12
N THR A 181 22.31 19.98 3.76
CA THR A 181 21.06 19.27 4.04
C THR A 181 21.35 18.03 4.90
N PRO A 182 20.85 17.97 6.15
CA PRO A 182 21.17 16.90 7.10
C PRO A 182 20.50 15.54 6.78
N PHE A 183 19.59 15.49 5.81
CA PHE A 183 18.69 14.35 5.58
C PHE A 183 19.35 13.13 4.90
N LEU A 184 20.55 13.26 4.34
CA LEU A 184 21.18 12.19 3.56
C LEU A 184 21.70 11.01 4.41
N GLU A 185 21.78 11.13 5.73
CA GLU A 185 22.48 10.15 6.58
C GLU A 185 21.97 8.71 6.42
N SER A 186 20.65 8.47 6.43
CA SER A 186 20.09 7.12 6.28
C SER A 186 20.30 6.53 4.90
N TYR A 187 20.45 7.36 3.87
CA TYR A 187 20.67 6.94 2.48
C TYR A 187 22.14 6.72 2.16
N LEU A 188 23.02 7.49 2.79
CA LEU A 188 24.46 7.34 2.61
C LEU A 188 24.94 6.01 3.19
N ASP A 189 24.38 5.58 4.32
CA ASP A 189 24.61 4.25 4.91
C ASP A 189 24.18 3.10 3.97
N MET A 190 23.32 3.35 2.98
CA MET A 190 22.85 2.34 2.02
C MET A 190 23.79 2.12 0.82
N THR A 191 24.81 2.97 0.67
CA THR A 191 25.80 2.83 -0.41
C THR A 191 27.13 2.31 0.12
N GLY A 192 27.78 1.43 -0.61
CA GLY A 192 29.17 1.05 -0.32
C GLY A 192 30.13 2.26 -0.39
N GLN A 193 29.81 3.24 -1.23
CA GLN A 193 30.64 4.43 -1.47
C GLN A 193 30.63 5.42 -0.29
N PHE A 194 29.47 5.72 0.27
CA PHE A 194 29.33 6.77 1.28
C PHE A 194 29.24 6.22 2.71
N GLY A 195 28.79 4.98 2.92
CA GLY A 195 28.45 4.44 4.24
C GLY A 195 29.58 4.45 5.29
N GLY A 196 30.84 4.56 4.85
CA GLY A 196 32.01 4.67 5.73
C GLY A 196 32.55 6.08 5.95
N LEU A 197 31.99 7.11 5.32
CA LEU A 197 32.55 8.47 5.37
C LEU A 197 32.27 9.17 6.70
N MET A 198 33.25 9.94 7.18
CA MET A 198 33.10 10.84 8.33
C MET A 198 32.29 12.08 7.95
N VAL A 199 31.32 12.44 8.78
CA VAL A 199 30.52 13.66 8.62
C VAL A 199 31.01 14.74 9.59
N TYR A 200 31.51 15.84 9.05
CA TYR A 200 31.82 17.06 9.80
C TYR A 200 30.64 18.02 9.70
N GLU A 201 29.97 18.26 10.81
CA GLU A 201 28.81 19.15 10.87
C GLU A 201 29.15 20.47 11.54
N LEU A 202 28.87 21.58 10.85
CA LEU A 202 29.09 22.93 11.37
C LEU A 202 27.88 23.39 12.18
N LEU A 203 28.08 23.76 13.45
CA LEU A 203 27.08 24.41 14.29
C LEU A 203 27.30 25.91 14.30
N TRP A 204 26.37 26.64 13.68
CA TRP A 204 26.40 28.10 13.62
C TRP A 204 25.74 28.72 14.85
N PRO A 205 26.22 29.89 15.32
CA PRO A 205 25.52 30.69 16.32
C PRO A 205 24.05 30.99 15.96
N ALA A 206 23.18 31.14 16.96
CA ALA A 206 21.73 31.30 16.77
C ALA A 206 21.35 32.55 15.95
N ASN A 207 22.12 33.62 16.07
CA ASN A 207 21.92 34.87 15.30
C ASN A 207 22.26 34.72 13.80
N MET A 208 23.07 33.73 13.43
CA MET A 208 23.48 33.43 12.05
C MET A 208 22.55 32.42 11.37
N THR A 209 21.76 31.68 12.14
CA THR A 209 20.79 30.70 11.66
C THR A 209 19.41 31.34 11.52
N GLN A 210 19.26 32.24 10.55
CA GLN A 210 17.92 32.70 10.16
C GLN A 210 17.19 31.55 9.45
N ILE A 211 16.24 30.94 10.16
CA ILE A 211 15.37 29.92 9.61
C ILE A 211 14.43 30.61 8.60
N PRO A 212 14.34 30.17 7.34
CA PRO A 212 13.49 30.81 6.34
C PRO A 212 12.02 30.86 6.77
N GLU A 213 11.35 31.98 6.49
CA GLU A 213 9.92 32.17 6.76
C GLU A 213 9.09 31.71 5.56
N VAL A 214 8.28 30.68 5.74
CA VAL A 214 7.48 30.11 4.66
C VAL A 214 6.00 30.18 5.00
N GLU A 215 5.24 30.90 4.18
CA GLU A 215 3.78 30.80 4.17
C GLU A 215 3.39 29.55 3.39
N VAL A 216 2.70 28.62 4.03
CA VAL A 216 2.40 27.29 3.52
C VAL A 216 0.90 27.18 3.29
N ILE A 217 0.49 27.09 2.02
CA ILE A 217 -0.90 27.17 1.60
C ILE A 217 -1.30 25.85 0.93
N LYS A 218 -2.25 25.13 1.54
CA LYS A 218 -2.81 23.92 0.94
C LYS A 218 -3.92 24.28 -0.02
N SER A 219 -3.76 23.94 -1.29
CA SER A 219 -4.78 24.25 -2.29
C SER A 219 -5.11 23.06 -3.18
N ARG A 220 -6.41 22.85 -3.39
CA ARG A 220 -6.92 21.92 -4.41
C ARG A 220 -7.11 22.59 -5.77
N LYS A 221 -6.93 23.91 -5.87
CA LYS A 221 -7.02 24.65 -7.13
C LYS A 221 -5.85 24.27 -8.05
N SER A 222 -6.03 24.43 -9.35
CA SER A 222 -4.93 24.26 -10.31
C SER A 222 -3.85 25.33 -10.09
N VAL A 223 -2.61 24.99 -10.43
CA VAL A 223 -1.47 25.92 -10.36
C VAL A 223 -1.75 27.16 -11.20
N ALA A 224 -2.32 26.97 -12.40
CA ALA A 224 -2.72 28.06 -13.28
C ALA A 224 -3.74 29.02 -12.63
N SER A 225 -4.76 28.50 -11.94
CA SER A 225 -5.75 29.33 -11.22
C SER A 225 -5.14 30.09 -10.04
N LEU A 226 -4.19 29.50 -9.32
CA LEU A 226 -3.48 30.18 -8.23
C LEU A 226 -2.59 31.30 -8.78
N CYS A 227 -1.84 31.03 -9.84
CA CYS A 227 -0.98 32.01 -10.49
C CYS A 227 -1.80 33.14 -11.13
N ALA A 228 -2.99 32.87 -11.66
CA ALA A 228 -3.83 33.91 -12.26
C ALA A 228 -4.15 35.05 -11.29
N ARG A 229 -4.48 34.71 -10.03
CA ARG A 229 -4.68 35.73 -8.98
C ARG A 229 -3.41 36.52 -8.70
N LEU A 230 -2.28 35.84 -8.54
CA LEU A 230 -0.99 36.49 -8.26
C LEU A 230 -0.55 37.40 -9.42
N VAL A 231 -0.74 36.99 -10.66
CA VAL A 231 -0.39 37.80 -11.84
C VAL A 231 -1.23 39.07 -11.89
N ASP A 232 -2.53 38.98 -11.61
CA ASP A 232 -3.42 40.15 -11.54
C ASP A 232 -3.04 41.10 -10.39
N ASP A 233 -2.72 40.56 -9.22
CA ASP A 233 -2.27 41.34 -8.06
C ASP A 233 -0.98 42.14 -8.36
N TYR A 234 0.03 41.51 -8.96
CA TYR A 234 1.29 42.18 -9.31
C TYR A 234 1.10 43.24 -10.40
N ARG A 235 0.28 42.97 -11.42
CA ARG A 235 -0.04 43.98 -12.46
C ARG A 235 -0.76 45.21 -11.89
N LYS A 236 -1.50 45.05 -10.78
CA LYS A 236 -2.14 46.16 -10.04
C LYS A 236 -1.23 46.83 -9.01
N GLY A 237 0.03 46.42 -8.90
CA GLY A 237 0.96 46.92 -7.88
C GLY A 237 0.66 46.44 -6.46
N ASN A 238 -0.13 45.37 -6.31
CA ASN A 238 -0.53 44.75 -5.04
C ASN A 238 0.21 43.43 -4.79
N GLY A 239 1.51 43.38 -5.11
CA GLY A 239 2.34 42.22 -4.81
C GLY A 239 2.45 41.92 -3.31
N LYS A 240 3.23 40.89 -2.95
CA LYS A 240 3.43 40.54 -1.54
C LYS A 240 3.99 41.73 -0.77
N SER A 241 3.42 42.04 0.39
CA SER A 241 3.88 43.16 1.23
C SER A 241 4.45 42.71 2.57
N ILE A 242 5.46 43.43 3.05
CA ILE A 242 6.07 43.28 4.38
C ILE A 242 6.26 44.66 5.03
N LEU A 243 6.25 44.72 6.36
CA LEU A 243 6.56 45.94 7.11
C LEU A 243 8.05 45.95 7.46
N VAL A 244 8.76 46.99 7.03
CA VAL A 244 10.18 47.22 7.35
C VAL A 244 10.29 48.63 7.92
N ASP A 245 10.83 48.76 9.12
CA ASP A 245 11.04 50.05 9.81
C ASP A 245 9.80 50.97 9.85
N GLY A 246 8.60 50.38 9.96
CA GLY A 246 7.32 51.11 9.99
C GLY A 246 6.75 51.49 8.60
N GLY A 247 7.47 51.21 7.51
CA GLY A 247 7.01 51.39 6.13
C GLY A 247 6.52 50.09 5.49
N LYS A 248 5.46 50.16 4.67
CA LYS A 248 4.95 49.01 3.90
C LYS A 248 5.76 48.87 2.60
N PHE A 249 6.53 47.79 2.48
CA PHE A 249 7.26 47.45 1.26
C PHE A 249 6.44 46.45 0.43
N ILE A 250 6.35 46.64 -0.89
CA ILE A 250 5.53 45.80 -1.79
C ILE A 250 6.42 45.22 -2.89
N ALA A 251 6.39 43.91 -3.04
CA ALA A 251 7.11 43.17 -4.08
C ALA A 251 6.63 43.59 -5.47
N GLY A 252 7.56 44.10 -6.29
CA GLY A 252 7.32 44.41 -7.70
C GLY A 252 7.61 43.23 -8.63
N GLU A 253 8.33 42.22 -8.14
CA GLU A 253 8.77 41.06 -8.92
C GLU A 253 8.35 39.76 -8.24
N ALA A 254 7.94 38.77 -9.04
CA ALA A 254 7.55 37.45 -8.58
C ALA A 254 8.38 36.35 -9.25
N VAL A 255 8.98 35.49 -8.43
CA VAL A 255 9.71 34.29 -8.90
C VAL A 255 8.85 33.07 -8.63
N PHE A 256 8.37 32.43 -9.69
CA PHE A 256 7.51 31.25 -9.64
C PHE A 256 8.31 29.97 -9.90
N TYR A 257 8.50 29.16 -8.86
CA TYR A 257 9.13 27.83 -8.96
C TYR A 257 8.08 26.78 -9.32
N ILE A 258 8.02 26.45 -10.62
CA ILE A 258 7.05 25.54 -11.24
C ILE A 258 7.80 24.55 -12.12
N ASN A 259 8.02 23.33 -11.65
CA ASN A 259 8.74 22.30 -12.41
C ASN A 259 7.88 21.61 -13.47
N SER A 260 7.28 22.39 -14.37
CA SER A 260 6.50 21.92 -15.51
C SER A 260 6.36 23.03 -16.57
N ILE A 261 7.04 22.87 -17.72
CA ILE A 261 6.88 23.79 -18.86
C ILE A 261 5.44 23.77 -19.39
N SER A 262 4.75 22.64 -19.28
CA SER A 262 3.35 22.54 -19.69
C SER A 262 2.44 23.42 -18.81
N GLU A 263 2.68 23.48 -17.50
CA GLU A 263 1.93 24.38 -16.60
C GLU A 263 2.32 25.84 -16.81
N ILE A 264 3.61 26.15 -17.02
CA ILE A 264 4.07 27.51 -17.34
C ILE A 264 3.40 28.01 -18.64
N LYS A 265 3.38 27.18 -19.69
CA LYS A 265 2.68 27.46 -20.96
C LYS A 265 1.21 27.81 -20.69
N LYS A 266 0.53 27.01 -19.88
CA LYS A 266 -0.87 27.24 -19.49
C LYS A 266 -1.07 28.56 -18.75
N ILE A 267 -0.22 28.89 -17.78
CA ILE A 267 -0.28 30.15 -17.04
C ILE A 267 -0.12 31.36 -17.98
N ILE A 268 0.85 31.30 -18.89
CA ILE A 268 1.12 32.38 -19.85
C ILE A 268 -0.08 32.60 -20.76
N LEU A 269 -0.68 31.52 -21.29
CA LEU A 269 -1.84 31.57 -22.17
C LEU A 269 -3.10 32.10 -21.44
N GLU A 270 -3.41 31.56 -20.26
CA GLU A 270 -4.62 31.93 -19.51
C GLU A 270 -4.58 33.38 -19.01
N ASN A 271 -3.39 33.94 -18.78
CA ASN A 271 -3.22 35.29 -18.23
C ASN A 271 -2.70 36.31 -19.25
N ASN A 272 -2.56 35.93 -20.53
CA ASN A 272 -2.01 36.78 -21.59
C ASN A 272 -0.70 37.47 -21.16
N ILE A 273 0.24 36.72 -20.60
CA ILE A 273 1.53 37.25 -20.15
C ILE A 273 2.42 37.47 -21.38
N ARG A 274 3.00 38.66 -21.54
CA ARG A 274 3.82 38.98 -22.72
C ARG A 274 5.29 38.61 -22.47
N PRO A 275 6.11 38.33 -23.52
CA PRO A 275 7.53 38.04 -23.35
C PRO A 275 8.33 39.14 -22.66
N GLU A 276 7.88 40.39 -22.71
CA GLU A 276 8.54 41.53 -22.05
C GLU A 276 8.34 41.51 -20.53
N GLU A 277 7.21 40.96 -20.07
CA GLU A 277 6.87 40.81 -18.63
C GLU A 277 7.44 39.53 -18.02
N ALA A 278 7.79 38.53 -18.84
CA ALA A 278 8.15 37.19 -18.37
C ALA A 278 9.57 36.74 -18.74
N ASN A 279 10.27 36.18 -17.76
CA ASN A 279 11.50 35.43 -17.93
C ASN A 279 11.23 33.94 -17.68
N ILE A 280 11.69 33.03 -18.55
CA ILE A 280 11.49 31.58 -18.38
C ILE A 280 12.85 30.89 -18.31
N ILE A 281 13.18 30.34 -17.15
CA ILE A 281 14.47 29.70 -16.90
C ILE A 281 14.26 28.19 -16.75
N CYS A 282 14.73 27.43 -17.75
CA CYS A 282 14.62 25.98 -17.78
C CYS A 282 15.77 25.33 -18.57
N SER A 283 16.01 24.04 -18.35
CA SER A 283 16.99 23.28 -19.13
C SER A 283 16.69 23.29 -20.65
N SER A 284 17.74 23.36 -21.47
CA SER A 284 17.71 23.35 -22.94
C SER A 284 17.45 21.95 -23.54
N LYS A 285 16.64 21.13 -22.87
CA LYS A 285 16.23 19.82 -23.41
C LYS A 285 15.36 20.04 -24.68
N PRO A 286 15.50 19.19 -25.72
CA PRO A 286 14.70 19.32 -26.94
C PRO A 286 13.18 19.38 -26.70
N GLU A 287 12.69 18.64 -25.71
CA GLU A 287 11.27 18.66 -25.33
C GLU A 287 10.82 20.03 -24.79
N ASN A 288 11.64 20.68 -23.95
CA ASN A 288 11.31 22.00 -23.40
C ASN A 288 11.32 23.07 -24.49
N ILE A 289 12.30 23.00 -25.39
CA ILE A 289 12.39 23.91 -26.55
C ILE A 289 11.14 23.77 -27.42
N ARG A 290 10.74 22.54 -27.77
CA ARG A 290 9.51 22.28 -28.53
C ARG A 290 8.27 22.90 -27.88
N LYS A 291 8.13 22.77 -26.55
CA LYS A 291 6.98 23.35 -25.82
C LYS A 291 6.99 24.89 -25.84
N LEU A 292 8.16 25.52 -25.80
CA LEU A 292 8.29 26.98 -25.93
C LEU A 292 8.05 27.46 -27.38
N ASP A 293 8.44 26.67 -28.37
CA ASP A 293 8.15 26.95 -29.78
C ASP A 293 6.64 26.84 -30.07
N GLU A 294 5.97 25.84 -29.48
CA GLU A 294 4.51 25.72 -29.53
C GLU A 294 3.82 26.91 -28.85
N LEU A 295 4.26 27.31 -27.64
CA LEU A 295 3.76 28.51 -26.97
C LEU A 295 3.95 29.75 -27.86
N SER A 296 5.09 29.86 -28.53
CA SER A 296 5.37 30.99 -29.42
C SER A 296 4.44 31.02 -30.64
N ARG A 297 4.12 29.84 -31.18
CA ARG A 297 3.17 29.69 -32.30
C ARG A 297 1.74 30.02 -31.89
N GLU A 298 1.32 29.58 -30.71
CA GLU A 298 -0.04 29.79 -30.20
C GLU A 298 -0.29 31.26 -29.80
N THR A 299 0.72 31.93 -29.24
CA THR A 299 0.61 33.35 -28.84
C THR A 299 0.93 34.33 -29.96
N GLY A 300 1.61 33.88 -31.02
CA GLY A 300 2.22 34.76 -32.03
C GLY A 300 3.39 35.60 -31.51
N MET A 301 3.87 35.34 -30.28
CA MET A 301 4.95 36.07 -29.61
C MET A 301 6.15 35.17 -29.36
N LYS A 302 7.36 35.72 -29.29
CA LYS A 302 8.58 34.92 -29.23
C LYS A 302 8.99 34.59 -27.80
N PHE A 303 8.62 33.40 -27.31
CA PHE A 303 9.09 32.88 -26.03
C PHE A 303 10.36 32.05 -26.20
N ARG A 304 11.35 32.29 -25.33
CA ARG A 304 12.65 31.62 -25.35
C ARG A 304 13.07 31.29 -23.93
N ILE A 305 14.04 30.38 -23.82
CA ILE A 305 14.79 30.21 -22.57
C ILE A 305 15.53 31.51 -22.30
N GLY A 306 15.27 32.12 -21.16
CA GLY A 306 15.94 33.33 -20.71
C GLY A 306 17.10 33.04 -19.76
N ASP A 307 17.77 34.10 -19.34
CA ASP A 307 18.95 34.06 -18.49
C ASP A 307 18.60 34.46 -17.05
N ILE A 308 19.43 34.02 -16.09
CA ILE A 308 19.38 34.53 -14.71
C ILE A 308 20.02 35.93 -14.73
N PRO A 309 19.29 36.99 -14.32
CA PRO A 309 19.84 38.35 -14.31
C PRO A 309 21.06 38.45 -13.38
N GLN A 310 22.12 39.10 -13.85
CA GLN A 310 23.31 39.39 -13.06
C GLN A 310 23.07 40.57 -12.11
N LYS A 311 24.01 40.78 -11.16
CA LYS A 311 23.94 41.90 -10.23
C LYS A 311 23.93 43.22 -11.01
N GLY A 312 22.86 44.00 -10.86
CA GLY A 312 22.66 45.29 -11.54
C GLY A 312 21.89 45.23 -12.86
N GLU A 313 21.54 44.03 -13.36
CA GLU A 313 20.65 43.89 -14.52
C GLU A 313 19.17 44.06 -14.11
N LEU A 314 18.35 44.54 -15.05
CA LEU A 314 16.91 44.68 -14.82
C LEU A 314 16.23 43.31 -14.78
N HIS A 315 15.39 43.11 -13.76
CA HIS A 315 14.56 41.93 -13.62
C HIS A 315 13.20 42.14 -14.29
N LYS A 316 12.66 41.07 -14.90
CA LYS A 316 11.28 41.07 -15.40
C LYS A 316 10.32 40.83 -14.24
N MET A 317 9.10 41.37 -14.37
CA MET A 317 8.05 41.26 -13.35
C MET A 317 7.76 39.81 -12.95
N PHE A 318 7.72 38.89 -13.91
CA PHE A 318 7.48 37.48 -13.67
C PHE A 318 8.67 36.65 -14.12
N THR A 319 9.22 35.83 -13.22
CA THR A 319 10.25 34.85 -13.55
C THR A 319 9.74 33.44 -13.25
N PHE A 320 9.62 32.62 -14.29
CA PHE A 320 9.19 31.22 -14.19
C PHE A 320 10.39 30.28 -14.21
N CYS A 321 10.45 29.39 -13.23
CA CYS A 321 11.63 28.63 -12.89
C CYS A 321 11.30 27.14 -12.77
N THR A 322 12.00 26.28 -13.53
CA THR A 322 11.93 24.81 -13.34
C THR A 322 13.02 24.31 -12.38
N SER A 323 13.11 23.00 -12.14
CA SER A 323 14.13 22.43 -11.21
C SER A 323 15.58 22.74 -11.58
N THR A 324 15.82 23.24 -12.80
CA THR A 324 17.15 23.70 -13.25
C THR A 324 17.71 24.82 -12.36
N VAL A 325 16.85 25.62 -11.71
CA VAL A 325 17.28 26.71 -10.84
C VAL A 325 17.16 26.42 -9.34
N TYR A 326 16.61 25.26 -8.95
CA TYR A 326 16.50 24.89 -7.53
C TYR A 326 17.89 24.78 -6.91
N ILE A 327 18.84 24.30 -7.72
CA ILE A 327 20.23 24.18 -7.39
C ILE A 327 21.01 25.09 -8.36
N GLY A 328 21.63 26.11 -7.80
CA GLY A 328 22.72 26.80 -8.47
C GLY A 328 22.38 27.97 -9.39
N ALA A 329 21.30 28.67 -9.08
CA ALA A 329 20.99 29.99 -9.62
C ALA A 329 21.03 31.01 -8.47
N ASP A 330 21.75 32.13 -8.62
CA ASP A 330 21.72 33.22 -7.66
C ASP A 330 20.93 34.39 -8.27
N PHE A 331 19.89 34.84 -7.55
CA PHE A 331 19.08 35.98 -7.94
C PHE A 331 19.53 37.23 -7.17
N TYR A 332 19.75 38.30 -7.92
CA TYR A 332 20.21 39.59 -7.40
C TYR A 332 19.13 40.69 -7.52
N SER A 333 17.88 40.34 -7.20
CA SER A 333 16.79 41.32 -7.14
C SER A 333 16.70 41.96 -5.76
N THR A 334 16.45 43.26 -5.72
CA THR A 334 16.18 44.04 -4.50
C THR A 334 14.70 43.98 -4.08
N ASN A 335 13.80 43.42 -4.90
CA ASN A 335 12.35 43.50 -4.67
C ASN A 335 11.55 42.25 -5.10
N ALA A 336 12.21 41.12 -5.31
CA ALA A 336 11.56 39.87 -5.73
C ALA A 336 11.09 39.01 -4.55
N TYR A 337 9.86 38.49 -4.67
CA TYR A 337 9.29 37.51 -3.74
C TYR A 337 9.12 36.14 -4.40
N SER A 338 9.35 35.07 -3.65
CA SER A 338 9.38 33.69 -4.15
C SER A 338 8.08 32.92 -3.88
N TYR A 339 7.53 32.31 -4.92
CA TYR A 339 6.35 31.43 -4.88
C TYR A 339 6.71 30.04 -5.38
N ILE A 340 6.39 29.01 -4.60
CA ILE A 340 6.79 27.62 -4.86
C ILE A 340 5.54 26.77 -5.01
N PHE A 341 5.46 25.96 -6.06
CA PHE A 341 4.30 25.12 -6.35
C PHE A 341 4.67 23.64 -6.34
N ALA A 342 4.14 22.92 -5.36
CA ALA A 342 4.33 21.48 -5.21
C ALA A 342 3.01 20.73 -5.44
N ASN A 343 2.98 19.86 -6.46
CA ASN A 343 1.81 19.03 -6.72
C ASN A 343 2.21 17.57 -6.93
N PRO A 344 2.07 16.69 -5.90
CA PRO A 344 2.49 15.29 -5.96
C PRO A 344 1.65 14.42 -6.92
N ARG A 345 0.62 15.00 -7.54
CA ARG A 345 -0.20 14.35 -8.58
C ARG A 345 0.39 14.54 -9.98
N ILE A 346 1.28 15.51 -10.15
CA ILE A 346 2.03 15.75 -11.39
C ILE A 346 3.47 15.36 -11.08
N SER A 347 3.97 14.28 -11.70
CA SER A 347 5.26 13.67 -11.34
C SER A 347 6.44 14.64 -11.37
N SER A 348 6.43 15.62 -12.28
CA SER A 348 7.50 16.62 -12.36
C SER A 348 7.40 17.71 -11.29
N MET A 349 6.22 17.94 -10.70
CA MET A 349 5.99 19.00 -9.71
C MET A 349 6.06 18.52 -8.26
N THR A 350 6.48 17.27 -8.02
CA THR A 350 6.80 16.80 -6.68
C THR A 350 8.11 17.47 -6.24
N VAL A 351 8.02 18.44 -5.34
CA VAL A 351 9.18 19.13 -4.76
C VAL A 351 9.57 18.44 -3.46
N ASP A 352 10.84 18.12 -3.26
CA ASP A 352 11.30 17.59 -1.98
C ASP A 352 11.42 18.74 -0.97
N VAL A 353 10.34 19.06 -0.27
CA VAL A 353 10.30 20.20 0.67
C VAL A 353 11.31 20.13 1.80
N SER A 354 11.88 18.95 2.07
CA SER A 354 12.93 18.81 3.09
C SER A 354 14.34 19.15 2.59
N VAL A 355 14.54 19.23 1.26
CA VAL A 355 15.83 19.52 0.63
C VAL A 355 15.74 20.76 -0.25
N ASP A 356 14.78 20.80 -1.18
CA ASP A 356 14.65 21.83 -2.21
C ASP A 356 14.23 23.19 -1.64
N LEU A 357 13.41 23.22 -0.59
CA LEU A 357 12.81 24.46 -0.10
C LEU A 357 13.85 25.45 0.43
N GLN A 358 14.75 24.99 1.31
CA GLN A 358 15.86 25.80 1.80
C GLN A 358 16.79 26.23 0.66
N GLN A 359 17.01 25.33 -0.31
CA GLN A 359 17.85 25.61 -1.47
C GLN A 359 17.25 26.66 -2.40
N ILE A 360 15.92 26.67 -2.56
CA ILE A 360 15.18 27.67 -3.34
C ILE A 360 15.21 29.03 -2.65
N ILE A 361 14.87 29.09 -1.36
CA ILE A 361 14.74 30.36 -0.64
C ILE A 361 16.11 31.04 -0.52
N GLY A 362 17.17 30.28 -0.25
CA GLY A 362 18.53 30.81 -0.14
C GLY A 362 19.14 31.36 -1.44
N ARG A 363 18.40 31.43 -2.55
CA ARG A 363 18.89 31.97 -3.83
C ARG A 363 18.71 33.46 -4.01
N GLN A 364 17.87 34.11 -3.22
CA GLN A 364 17.82 35.57 -3.18
C GLN A 364 18.98 36.07 -2.30
N ARG A 365 20.01 36.67 -2.91
CA ARG A 365 21.29 36.94 -2.23
C ARG A 365 21.42 38.32 -1.60
N LEU A 366 20.72 39.31 -2.16
CA LEU A 366 20.86 40.71 -1.76
C LEU A 366 20.29 40.94 -0.36
N GLU A 367 21.04 41.64 0.51
CA GLU A 367 20.58 42.05 1.85
C GLU A 367 19.50 43.12 1.76
N GLU A 368 19.57 43.92 0.71
CA GLU A 368 18.64 44.99 0.40
C GLU A 368 17.25 44.47 0.03
N ASN A 369 17.11 43.18 -0.30
CA ASN A 369 15.81 42.57 -0.56
C ASN A 369 15.17 42.12 0.76
N PRO A 370 14.09 42.78 1.22
CA PRO A 370 13.44 42.43 2.48
C PRO A 370 12.76 41.05 2.45
N PHE A 371 12.61 40.45 1.27
CA PHE A 371 11.99 39.15 1.07
C PHE A 371 12.99 37.98 0.94
N ARG A 372 14.30 38.22 1.01
CA ARG A 372 15.38 37.24 0.70
C ARG A 372 15.27 35.88 1.40
N ASN A 373 14.69 35.84 2.60
CA ASN A 373 14.52 34.62 3.41
C ASN A 373 13.05 34.23 3.56
N SER A 374 12.18 34.68 2.65
CA SER A 374 10.74 34.47 2.71
C SER A 374 10.18 33.91 1.42
N ALA A 375 9.21 33.00 1.53
CA ALA A 375 8.51 32.45 0.36
C ALA A 375 7.08 32.00 0.70
N THR A 376 6.27 31.81 -0.34
CA THR A 376 4.98 31.12 -0.22
C THR A 376 5.03 29.76 -0.92
N LEU A 377 4.79 28.68 -0.21
CA LEU A 377 4.66 27.33 -0.72
C LEU A 377 3.18 26.96 -0.89
N TYR A 378 2.74 26.82 -2.14
CA TYR A 378 1.47 26.18 -2.48
C TYR A 378 1.67 24.68 -2.65
N PHE A 379 0.93 23.87 -1.91
CA PHE A 379 1.02 22.41 -2.03
C PHE A 379 -0.35 21.71 -2.13
N ASN A 380 -0.31 20.49 -2.67
CA ASN A 380 -1.43 19.56 -2.66
C ASN A 380 -0.99 18.22 -2.03
N THR A 381 -1.94 17.41 -1.60
CA THR A 381 -1.69 16.08 -1.05
C THR A 381 -2.19 14.97 -1.97
N ARG A 382 -1.59 13.80 -1.81
CA ARG A 382 -1.96 12.58 -2.51
C ARG A 382 -2.15 11.47 -1.49
N GLU A 383 -3.31 10.81 -1.52
CA GLU A 383 -3.54 9.64 -0.68
C GLU A 383 -2.49 8.57 -0.98
N SER A 384 -1.87 8.04 0.08
CA SER A 384 -0.95 6.91 -0.05
C SER A 384 -1.73 5.69 -0.55
N ARG A 385 -1.25 5.09 -1.64
CA ARG A 385 -1.83 3.88 -2.24
C ARG A 385 -0.97 2.64 -2.02
N VAL A 386 0.21 2.82 -1.43
CA VAL A 386 1.26 1.81 -1.36
C VAL A 386 1.85 1.89 0.05
N ASP A 387 1.79 0.79 0.78
CA ASP A 387 2.45 0.69 2.08
C ASP A 387 3.95 0.44 1.94
N ARG A 388 4.67 0.50 3.06
CA ARG A 388 6.13 0.27 3.07
C ARG A 388 6.49 -1.13 2.60
N GLN A 389 5.64 -2.13 2.86
CA GLN A 389 5.90 -3.52 2.48
C GLN A 389 5.89 -3.68 0.95
N ALA A 390 4.93 -3.04 0.27
CA ALA A 390 4.86 -3.04 -1.18
C ALA A 390 6.04 -2.30 -1.84
N LEU A 391 6.61 -1.27 -1.20
CA LEU A 391 7.88 -0.67 -1.67
C LEU A 391 9.03 -1.68 -1.59
N GLU A 392 9.22 -2.32 -0.43
CA GLU A 392 10.33 -3.28 -0.25
C GLU A 392 10.22 -4.45 -1.23
N GLU A 393 9.00 -4.93 -1.48
CA GLU A 393 8.73 -5.96 -2.49
C GLU A 393 9.14 -5.48 -3.90
N ALA A 394 8.69 -4.29 -4.32
CA ALA A 394 9.01 -3.73 -5.63
C ALA A 394 10.52 -3.50 -5.81
N VAL A 395 11.21 -3.05 -4.76
CA VAL A 395 12.67 -2.89 -4.77
C VAL A 395 13.37 -4.25 -4.89
N ARG A 396 12.91 -5.26 -4.14
CA ARG A 396 13.44 -6.63 -4.21
C ARG A 396 13.27 -7.23 -5.61
N GLU A 397 12.07 -7.17 -6.18
CA GLU A 397 11.79 -7.66 -7.53
C GLU A 397 12.69 -6.98 -8.57
N LYS A 398 12.87 -5.66 -8.47
CA LYS A 398 13.73 -4.89 -9.37
C LYS A 398 15.21 -5.25 -9.21
N LYS A 399 15.68 -5.51 -7.98
CA LYS A 399 17.04 -6.04 -7.74
C LYS A 399 17.24 -7.42 -8.36
N GLU A 400 16.29 -8.33 -8.19
CA GLU A 400 16.38 -9.65 -8.82
C GLU A 400 16.41 -9.58 -10.34
N LYS A 401 15.59 -8.71 -10.95
CA LYS A 401 15.65 -8.43 -12.40
C LYS A 401 17.01 -7.89 -12.81
N THR A 402 17.56 -6.96 -12.03
CA THR A 402 18.89 -6.36 -12.24
C THR A 402 19.99 -7.44 -12.25
N GLN A 403 20.00 -8.31 -11.25
CA GLN A 403 20.97 -9.40 -11.14
C GLN A 403 20.82 -10.43 -12.27
N ARG A 404 19.58 -10.78 -12.65
CA ARG A 404 19.32 -11.61 -13.83
C ARG A 404 19.86 -10.97 -15.11
N GLN A 405 19.63 -9.66 -15.30
CA GLN A 405 20.10 -8.93 -16.47
C GLN A 405 21.63 -8.90 -16.57
N ILE A 406 22.32 -8.63 -15.45
CA ILE A 406 23.78 -8.65 -15.38
C ILE A 406 24.31 -10.04 -15.71
N LYS A 407 23.77 -11.09 -15.07
CA LYS A 407 24.18 -12.48 -15.33
C LYS A 407 23.98 -12.88 -16.80
N ASN A 408 22.83 -12.52 -17.37
CA ASN A 408 22.52 -12.77 -18.78
C ASN A 408 23.54 -12.09 -19.71
N TYR A 409 23.91 -10.84 -19.43
CA TYR A 409 24.95 -10.13 -20.19
C TYR A 409 26.32 -10.79 -20.07
N THR A 410 26.71 -11.22 -18.86
CA THR A 410 28.02 -11.85 -18.62
C THR A 410 28.23 -13.11 -19.47
N VAL A 411 27.19 -13.95 -19.61
CA VAL A 411 27.23 -15.25 -20.30
C VAL A 411 26.82 -15.18 -21.78
N ALA A 412 26.29 -14.06 -22.27
CA ALA A 412 25.78 -13.95 -23.63
C ALA A 412 26.90 -14.08 -24.69
N PRO A 413 26.69 -14.87 -25.76
CA PRO A 413 27.63 -14.93 -26.88
C PRO A 413 27.63 -13.64 -27.73
N TYR A 414 26.48 -12.96 -27.84
CA TYR A 414 26.30 -11.74 -28.64
C TYR A 414 26.17 -10.48 -27.76
N LYS A 415 27.25 -10.11 -27.08
CA LYS A 415 27.26 -8.99 -26.10
C LYS A 415 26.89 -7.64 -26.71
N ASN A 416 27.32 -7.35 -27.94
CA ASN A 416 27.09 -6.05 -28.59
C ASN A 416 25.62 -5.80 -28.92
N GLU A 417 24.90 -6.81 -29.43
CA GLU A 417 23.46 -6.69 -29.72
C GLU A 417 22.65 -6.49 -28.43
N MET A 418 23.03 -7.20 -27.37
CA MET A 418 22.40 -7.06 -26.05
C MET A 418 22.64 -5.67 -25.45
N LEU A 419 23.84 -5.13 -25.58
CA LEU A 419 24.14 -3.75 -25.18
C LEU A 419 23.26 -2.75 -25.93
N GLN A 420 23.13 -2.89 -27.25
CA GLN A 420 22.32 -1.99 -28.06
C GLN A 420 20.84 -2.03 -27.64
N MET A 421 20.28 -3.21 -27.38
CA MET A 421 18.92 -3.35 -26.85
C MET A 421 18.75 -2.70 -25.46
N MET A 422 19.75 -2.83 -24.58
CA MET A 422 19.75 -2.20 -23.26
C MET A 422 19.84 -0.67 -23.37
N GLU A 423 20.72 -0.15 -24.22
CA GLU A 423 20.84 1.30 -24.48
C GLU A 423 19.54 1.88 -25.01
N ASP A 424 18.89 1.21 -25.95
CA ASP A 424 17.60 1.65 -26.50
C ASP A 424 16.49 1.63 -25.44
N THR A 425 16.49 0.61 -24.57
CA THR A 425 15.52 0.51 -23.46
C THR A 425 15.73 1.63 -22.45
N ILE A 426 16.97 1.88 -22.02
CA ILE A 426 17.32 2.97 -21.10
C ILE A 426 16.98 4.32 -21.73
N ARG A 427 17.27 4.53 -23.01
CA ARG A 427 16.97 5.77 -23.72
C ARG A 427 15.47 6.04 -23.81
N LYS A 428 14.65 4.99 -24.01
CA LYS A 428 13.19 5.12 -24.20
C LYS A 428 12.41 5.15 -22.89
N TYR A 429 12.79 4.34 -21.91
CA TYR A 429 12.01 4.12 -20.69
C TYR A 429 12.74 4.51 -19.40
N GLY A 430 14.01 4.90 -19.47
CA GLY A 430 14.86 5.15 -18.30
C GLY A 430 15.17 3.86 -17.54
N HIS A 431 15.50 4.01 -16.26
CA HIS A 431 15.84 2.89 -15.37
C HIS A 431 14.63 2.33 -14.60
N LYS A 432 13.47 2.19 -15.27
CA LYS A 432 12.23 1.75 -14.59
C LYS A 432 12.26 0.28 -14.17
N GLU A 433 12.79 -0.59 -15.02
CA GLU A 433 12.72 -2.05 -14.84
C GLU A 433 13.93 -2.67 -14.13
N HIS A 434 15.06 -1.96 -14.10
CA HIS A 434 16.33 -2.45 -13.54
C HIS A 434 17.19 -1.32 -13.01
N TYR A 435 18.05 -1.63 -12.04
CA TYR A 435 19.08 -0.74 -11.48
C TYR A 435 20.43 -0.83 -12.21
N CYS A 436 20.45 -1.34 -13.45
CA CYS A 436 21.69 -1.44 -14.23
C CYS A 436 22.09 -0.10 -14.86
N CYS A 437 23.40 0.16 -14.94
CA CYS A 437 24.00 1.11 -15.88
C CYS A 437 25.06 0.42 -16.74
N ILE A 438 25.37 1.06 -17.89
CA ILE A 438 26.42 0.62 -18.81
C ILE A 438 27.61 1.55 -18.60
N VAL A 439 28.77 0.99 -18.27
CA VAL A 439 30.01 1.72 -18.00
C VAL A 439 31.17 1.09 -18.75
N ARG A 440 32.31 1.80 -18.82
CA ARG A 440 33.57 1.24 -19.32
C ARG A 440 34.52 0.98 -18.16
N ASP A 441 35.13 -0.21 -18.14
CA ASP A 441 36.17 -0.53 -17.16
C ASP A 441 37.49 0.20 -17.46
N SER A 442 38.47 0.04 -16.56
CA SER A 442 39.82 0.63 -16.70
C SER A 442 40.58 0.15 -17.96
N ASN A 443 40.14 -0.92 -18.61
CA ASN A 443 40.71 -1.47 -19.83
C ASN A 443 39.90 -1.07 -21.08
N GLY A 444 38.90 -0.20 -20.94
CA GLY A 444 38.03 0.25 -22.02
C GLY A 444 36.95 -0.75 -22.44
N ARG A 445 36.76 -1.85 -21.71
CA ARG A 445 35.71 -2.84 -22.00
C ARG A 445 34.38 -2.38 -21.44
N VAL A 446 33.31 -2.61 -22.21
CA VAL A 446 31.95 -2.25 -21.81
C VAL A 446 31.39 -3.29 -20.82
N CYS A 447 30.92 -2.82 -19.68
CA CYS A 447 30.38 -3.62 -18.59
C CYS A 447 28.97 -3.15 -18.22
N VAL A 448 28.13 -4.11 -17.85
CA VAL A 448 26.81 -3.85 -17.25
C VAL A 448 26.92 -4.14 -15.76
N ILE A 449 26.58 -3.16 -14.94
CA ILE A 449 26.77 -3.21 -13.49
C ILE A 449 25.54 -2.69 -12.77
N GLU A 450 25.39 -3.04 -11.49
CA GLU A 450 24.35 -2.49 -10.62
C GLU A 450 24.75 -1.11 -10.11
N ASN A 451 23.79 -0.17 -10.13
CA ASN A 451 23.94 1.18 -9.63
C ASN A 451 23.02 1.41 -8.42
N GLU A 452 23.59 1.33 -7.22
CA GLU A 452 22.91 1.49 -5.92
C GLU A 452 22.26 2.88 -5.77
N ILE A 453 22.78 3.91 -6.46
CA ILE A 453 22.23 5.28 -6.40
C ILE A 453 20.82 5.33 -7.01
N LEU A 454 20.52 4.48 -8.00
CA LEU A 454 19.18 4.39 -8.59
C LEU A 454 18.15 3.83 -7.60
N GLU A 455 18.53 2.87 -6.77
CA GLU A 455 17.64 2.34 -5.71
C GLU A 455 17.32 3.44 -4.70
N ILE A 456 18.34 4.18 -4.27
CA ILE A 456 18.19 5.29 -3.33
C ILE A 456 17.26 6.36 -3.91
N ALA A 457 17.43 6.71 -5.19
CA ALA A 457 16.56 7.67 -5.86
C ALA A 457 15.08 7.21 -5.88
N ASP A 458 14.83 5.92 -6.15
CA ASP A 458 13.47 5.36 -6.16
C ASP A 458 12.84 5.34 -4.76
N ARG A 459 13.59 4.92 -3.74
CA ARG A 459 13.16 4.97 -2.33
C ARG A 459 12.83 6.39 -1.91
N ARG A 460 13.67 7.35 -2.30
CA ARG A 460 13.45 8.77 -1.99
C ARG A 460 12.22 9.33 -2.67
N ALA A 461 12.05 9.06 -3.96
CA ALA A 461 10.86 9.49 -4.71
C ALA A 461 9.58 8.92 -4.08
N TRP A 462 9.62 7.67 -3.59
CA TRP A 462 8.53 7.06 -2.86
C TRP A 462 8.27 7.74 -1.51
N GLU A 463 9.30 8.02 -0.71
CA GLU A 463 9.14 8.69 0.59
C GLU A 463 8.56 10.09 0.45
N VAL A 464 9.09 10.90 -0.48
CA VAL A 464 8.57 12.24 -0.72
C VAL A 464 7.08 12.16 -1.06
N THR A 465 6.69 11.23 -1.95
CA THR A 465 5.29 11.11 -2.39
C THR A 465 4.36 10.50 -1.32
N ASN A 466 4.78 9.43 -0.64
CA ASN A 466 3.92 8.59 0.20
C ASN A 466 4.14 8.78 1.72
N MET A 467 5.22 9.44 2.13
CA MET A 467 5.46 9.81 3.52
C MET A 467 5.31 11.32 3.74
N ILE A 468 5.85 12.17 2.87
CA ILE A 468 5.79 13.64 3.06
C ILE A 468 4.45 14.20 2.56
N TYR A 469 4.07 13.92 1.31
CA TYR A 469 2.85 14.47 0.70
C TYR A 469 1.56 13.67 0.99
N ASN A 470 1.63 12.68 1.88
CA ASN A 470 0.49 11.79 2.17
C ASN A 470 -0.65 12.48 2.94
N ASN A 471 -0.30 13.41 3.81
CA ASN A 471 -1.21 14.19 4.62
C ASN A 471 -0.51 15.47 5.08
N ASP A 472 -1.32 16.42 5.51
CA ASP A 472 -0.88 17.75 5.93
C ASP A 472 0.16 17.67 7.06
N PHE A 473 -0.10 16.83 8.07
CA PHE A 473 0.78 16.70 9.24
C PHE A 473 2.20 16.24 8.87
N SER A 474 2.33 15.22 8.02
CA SER A 474 3.63 14.75 7.57
C SER A 474 4.39 15.81 6.78
N MET A 475 3.66 16.59 5.97
CA MET A 475 4.21 17.71 5.21
C MET A 475 4.73 18.80 6.17
N TYR A 476 3.90 19.26 7.12
CA TYR A 476 4.32 20.25 8.11
C TYR A 476 5.46 19.74 9.00
N ARG A 477 5.48 18.45 9.35
CA ARG A 477 6.59 17.85 10.10
C ARG A 477 7.90 17.89 9.30
N ALA A 478 7.85 17.58 8.00
CA ALA A 478 9.02 17.69 7.13
C ALA A 478 9.51 19.15 7.01
N LEU A 479 8.60 20.12 6.97
CA LEU A 479 8.94 21.55 6.95
C LEU A 479 9.56 22.06 8.26
N LYS A 480 9.03 21.64 9.42
CA LYS A 480 9.51 22.07 10.75
C LYS A 480 10.99 21.73 11.00
N ALA A 481 11.56 20.79 10.26
CA ALA A 481 12.98 20.44 10.36
C ALA A 481 13.93 21.50 9.77
N GLY A 482 13.42 22.46 8.96
CA GLY A 482 14.29 23.40 8.23
C GLY A 482 13.71 24.77 7.90
N VAL A 483 12.41 25.04 8.13
CA VAL A 483 11.78 26.35 7.89
C VAL A 483 10.80 26.73 9.01
N ASN A 484 10.60 28.03 9.20
CA ASN A 484 9.60 28.59 10.10
C ASN A 484 8.30 28.80 9.33
N VAL A 485 7.24 28.06 9.69
CA VAL A 485 5.96 28.11 8.99
C VAL A 485 5.14 29.27 9.56
N THR A 486 4.99 30.35 8.80
CA THR A 486 4.40 31.62 9.30
C THR A 486 2.88 31.68 9.15
N LYS A 487 2.32 30.95 8.18
CA LYS A 487 0.88 30.85 7.97
C LYS A 487 0.60 29.55 7.25
N ALA A 488 -0.29 28.75 7.81
CA ALA A 488 -0.46 27.37 7.40
C ALA A 488 -1.87 27.05 6.86
N THR A 489 -2.71 28.08 6.76
CA THR A 489 -4.03 28.01 6.15
C THR A 489 -4.21 29.21 5.24
N ASP A 490 -5.02 29.05 4.19
CA ASP A 490 -5.42 30.12 3.28
C ASP A 490 -6.24 31.23 4.00
N SER A 491 -6.63 31.00 5.26
CA SER A 491 -7.45 31.91 6.06
C SER A 491 -6.59 32.90 6.86
N ASN A 492 -6.97 34.18 6.80
CA ASN A 492 -6.45 35.24 7.66
C ASN A 492 -7.20 35.31 9.01
N ASN A 493 -8.16 34.40 9.26
CA ASN A 493 -8.89 34.35 10.51
C ASN A 493 -7.97 33.84 11.64
N PRO A 494 -7.70 34.63 12.69
CA PRO A 494 -6.84 34.23 13.81
C PRO A 494 -7.30 32.93 14.49
N GLU A 495 -8.60 32.68 14.50
CA GLU A 495 -9.21 31.51 15.12
C GLU A 495 -8.94 30.23 14.31
N ILE A 496 -8.99 30.32 12.98
CA ILE A 496 -8.61 29.22 12.07
C ILE A 496 -7.12 28.90 12.19
N GLN A 497 -6.27 29.91 12.38
CA GLN A 497 -4.84 29.70 12.62
C GLN A 497 -4.55 29.03 13.96
N ARG A 498 -5.30 29.39 15.01
CA ARG A 498 -5.24 28.71 16.32
C ARG A 498 -5.67 27.26 16.22
N ILE A 499 -6.81 26.97 15.58
CA ILE A 499 -7.31 25.60 15.37
C ILE A 499 -6.31 24.77 14.58
N PHE A 500 -5.73 25.34 13.51
CA PHE A 500 -4.69 24.67 12.73
C PHE A 500 -3.48 24.29 13.60
N THR A 501 -3.02 25.23 14.44
CA THR A 501 -1.85 25.02 15.31
C THR A 501 -2.13 23.88 16.28
N GLU A 502 -3.28 23.92 16.94
CA GLU A 502 -3.73 22.90 17.89
C GLU A 502 -3.94 21.53 17.22
N TRP A 503 -4.55 21.50 16.02
CA TRP A 503 -4.75 20.30 15.22
C TRP A 503 -3.44 19.60 14.90
N ASN A 504 -2.37 20.37 14.66
CA ASN A 504 -1.05 19.87 14.28
C ASN A 504 -0.04 19.74 15.43
N MET A 505 -0.45 19.94 16.69
CA MET A 505 0.45 19.76 17.84
C MET A 505 0.96 18.33 18.00
N ASP A 506 0.11 17.32 17.81
CA ASP A 506 0.48 15.90 17.81
C ASP A 506 -0.34 15.11 16.77
N ASN A 507 -0.03 13.84 16.57
CA ASN A 507 -0.78 12.97 15.67
C ASN A 507 -1.76 12.03 16.41
N ARG A 508 -2.24 12.42 17.60
CA ARG A 508 -3.17 11.61 18.37
C ARG A 508 -4.58 11.75 17.80
N PHE A 509 -5.08 10.63 17.29
CA PHE A 509 -6.41 10.55 16.68
C PHE A 509 -7.52 10.94 17.66
N ASP A 510 -7.44 10.51 18.92
CA ASP A 510 -8.47 10.77 19.93
C ASP A 510 -8.67 12.26 20.19
N ARG A 511 -7.58 13.02 20.28
CA ARG A 511 -7.61 14.47 20.47
C ARG A 511 -8.20 15.18 19.24
N LYS A 512 -7.73 14.83 18.04
CA LYS A 512 -8.25 15.38 16.77
C LYS A 512 -9.73 15.09 16.59
N ALA A 513 -10.17 13.88 16.94
CA ALA A 513 -11.57 13.50 16.90
C ALA A 513 -12.43 14.34 17.87
N ARG A 514 -11.95 14.59 19.10
CA ARG A 514 -12.63 15.49 20.06
C ARG A 514 -12.72 16.91 19.52
N MET A 515 -11.60 17.47 19.06
CA MET A 515 -11.56 18.79 18.44
C MET A 515 -12.55 18.90 17.27
N TYR A 516 -12.63 17.87 16.42
CA TYR A 516 -13.59 17.85 15.31
C TYR A 516 -15.03 17.91 15.82
N CYS A 517 -15.38 17.08 16.81
CA CYS A 517 -16.73 17.09 17.41
C CYS A 517 -17.04 18.45 18.04
N ASP A 518 -16.08 19.02 18.78
CA ASP A 518 -16.24 20.32 19.44
C ASP A 518 -16.45 21.45 18.42
N LEU A 519 -15.69 21.45 17.31
CA LEU A 519 -15.86 22.41 16.22
C LEU A 519 -17.19 22.21 15.49
N HIS A 520 -17.58 20.97 15.24
CA HIS A 520 -18.83 20.66 14.54
C HIS A 520 -20.06 21.11 15.34
N GLU A 521 -20.04 20.96 16.66
CA GLU A 521 -21.17 21.30 17.53
C GLU A 521 -21.22 22.79 17.88
N ASN A 522 -20.06 23.41 18.14
CA ASN A 522 -20.02 24.77 18.68
C ASN A 522 -19.68 25.84 17.63
N ALA A 523 -19.02 25.48 16.52
CA ALA A 523 -18.54 26.42 15.52
C ALA A 523 -18.53 25.86 14.07
N PRO A 524 -19.69 25.42 13.54
CA PRO A 524 -19.76 24.76 12.22
C PRO A 524 -19.31 25.66 11.06
N LEU A 525 -19.55 26.98 11.14
CA LEU A 525 -19.08 27.94 10.12
C LEU A 525 -17.55 28.02 10.07
N LEU A 526 -16.87 27.97 11.23
CA LEU A 526 -15.41 27.91 11.29
C LEU A 526 -14.90 26.57 10.75
N LEU A 527 -15.60 25.47 11.07
CA LEU A 527 -15.25 24.14 10.57
C LEU A 527 -15.31 24.05 9.04
N GLU A 528 -16.24 24.73 8.38
CA GLU A 528 -16.33 24.80 6.92
C GLU A 528 -15.09 25.47 6.28
N GLU A 529 -14.46 26.42 6.99
CA GLU A 529 -13.23 27.07 6.56
C GLU A 529 -11.96 26.25 6.84
N CYS A 530 -12.03 25.24 7.71
CA CYS A 530 -10.89 24.37 8.08
C CYS A 530 -10.53 23.33 7.00
N ASN A 531 -9.98 23.77 5.87
CA ASN A 531 -9.61 22.92 4.72
C ASN A 531 -8.50 21.86 4.98
N PHE A 532 -7.85 21.92 6.14
CA PHE A 532 -6.78 21.02 6.58
C PHE A 532 -7.28 19.77 7.32
N ILE A 533 -8.54 19.77 7.79
CA ILE A 533 -9.11 18.63 8.52
C ILE A 533 -9.39 17.47 7.55
N GLU A 534 -8.95 16.26 7.91
CA GLU A 534 -9.15 15.09 7.05
C GLU A 534 -10.63 14.69 6.96
N ARG A 535 -11.09 14.36 5.74
CA ARG A 535 -12.49 14.00 5.46
C ARG A 535 -13.00 12.84 6.32
N LYS A 536 -12.12 11.92 6.74
CA LYS A 536 -12.49 10.76 7.57
C LYS A 536 -13.21 11.16 8.87
N TYR A 537 -12.86 12.29 9.51
CA TYR A 537 -13.51 12.71 10.75
C TYR A 537 -14.96 13.12 10.50
N LYS A 538 -15.21 13.83 9.40
CA LYS A 538 -16.57 14.11 8.91
C LYS A 538 -17.32 12.82 8.61
N ASP A 539 -16.73 11.93 7.82
CA ASP A 539 -17.40 10.68 7.43
C ASP A 539 -17.74 9.80 8.65
N TYR A 540 -16.90 9.79 9.68
CA TYR A 540 -17.15 9.09 10.94
C TYR A 540 -18.22 9.79 11.79
N TYR A 541 -18.19 11.12 11.87
CA TYR A 541 -19.16 11.90 12.64
C TYR A 541 -20.54 11.87 12.02
N ASP A 542 -20.64 12.03 10.70
CA ASP A 542 -21.89 11.88 9.94
C ASP A 542 -22.52 10.50 10.13
N ALA A 543 -21.71 9.47 10.41
CA ALA A 543 -22.17 8.10 10.58
C ALA A 543 -22.49 7.69 12.02
N LEU A 544 -21.80 8.27 13.02
CA LEU A 544 -21.84 7.81 14.41
C LEU A 544 -22.17 8.89 15.44
N GLY A 545 -22.07 10.18 15.06
CA GLY A 545 -22.14 11.32 15.98
C GLY A 545 -21.03 11.30 17.06
N ARG A 546 -21.00 12.31 17.94
CA ARG A 546 -20.08 12.35 19.10
C ARG A 546 -20.20 11.10 19.97
N GLU A 547 -21.43 10.66 20.24
CA GLU A 547 -21.71 9.50 21.08
C GLU A 547 -21.01 8.24 20.56
N GLY A 548 -20.98 8.02 19.25
CA GLY A 548 -20.30 6.86 18.69
C GLY A 548 -18.77 6.98 18.67
N PHE A 549 -18.20 8.20 18.69
CA PHE A 549 -16.79 8.40 19.00
C PHE A 549 -16.47 8.06 20.46
N GLU A 550 -17.32 8.49 21.40
CA GLU A 550 -17.18 8.21 22.83
C GLU A 550 -17.28 6.70 23.13
N ASN A 551 -18.30 6.04 22.58
CA ASN A 551 -18.51 4.60 22.69
C ASN A 551 -17.37 3.78 22.04
N SER A 552 -16.66 4.37 21.09
CA SER A 552 -15.45 3.79 20.49
C SER A 552 -14.16 4.15 21.24
N TYR A 553 -14.26 4.78 22.41
CA TYR A 553 -13.14 5.28 23.21
C TYR A 553 -12.20 6.20 22.43
N TRP A 554 -12.75 6.92 21.45
CA TRP A 554 -12.00 7.80 20.56
C TRP A 554 -10.89 7.07 19.78
N ARG A 555 -11.02 5.76 19.53
CA ARG A 555 -10.03 4.96 18.80
C ARG A 555 -10.46 4.70 17.36
N GLU A 556 -9.61 5.07 16.39
CA GLU A 556 -9.94 4.95 14.96
C GLU A 556 -10.24 3.50 14.53
N ASN A 557 -9.51 2.51 15.05
CA ASN A 557 -9.75 1.10 14.74
C ASN A 557 -11.11 0.60 15.26
N TYR A 558 -11.61 1.16 16.37
CA TYR A 558 -12.91 0.79 16.94
C TYR A 558 -14.03 1.44 16.14
N ILE A 559 -13.87 2.71 15.78
CA ILE A 559 -14.79 3.43 14.88
C ILE A 559 -14.93 2.69 13.54
N LYS A 560 -13.81 2.33 12.90
CA LYS A 560 -13.83 1.54 11.65
C LYS A 560 -14.55 0.21 11.79
N LYS A 561 -14.47 -0.42 12.96
CA LYS A 561 -15.12 -1.69 13.27
C LYS A 561 -16.62 -1.52 13.56
N THR A 562 -17.03 -0.41 14.18
CA THR A 562 -18.43 -0.03 14.38
C THR A 562 -19.10 0.30 13.04
N LEU A 563 -18.34 0.91 12.12
CA LEU A 563 -18.77 1.20 10.75
C LEU A 563 -18.74 0.00 9.80
N ALA A 564 -18.11 -1.12 10.21
CA ALA A 564 -18.12 -2.34 9.43
C ALA A 564 -19.54 -2.95 9.45
N PRO A 565 -20.02 -3.56 8.34
CA PRO A 565 -21.34 -4.19 8.33
C PRO A 565 -21.44 -5.21 9.47
N VAL A 566 -22.56 -5.22 10.21
CA VAL A 566 -22.87 -6.29 11.15
C VAL A 566 -22.69 -7.61 10.41
N PRO A 567 -21.80 -8.52 10.87
CA PRO A 567 -21.59 -9.80 10.22
C PRO A 567 -22.93 -10.49 9.97
N MET A 568 -23.14 -11.02 8.76
CA MET A 568 -24.43 -11.57 8.32
C MET A 568 -25.04 -12.61 9.28
N ARG A 569 -24.22 -13.22 10.15
CA ARG A 569 -24.62 -14.18 11.20
C ARG A 569 -25.22 -13.56 12.48
N LEU A 570 -25.20 -12.23 12.61
CA LEU A 570 -25.73 -11.49 13.78
C LEU A 570 -26.97 -10.66 13.42
N LEU A 571 -27.47 -10.81 12.19
CA LEU A 571 -28.66 -10.12 11.70
C LEU A 571 -29.92 -10.94 12.02
N PRO A 572 -31.08 -10.32 12.28
CA PRO A 572 -32.35 -11.02 12.45
C PRO A 572 -32.83 -11.59 11.11
N ARG A 573 -32.28 -12.74 10.70
CA ARG A 573 -32.42 -13.26 9.33
C ARG A 573 -33.85 -13.57 8.93
N ASN A 574 -34.65 -14.11 9.86
CA ASN A 574 -36.06 -14.45 9.62
C ASN A 574 -36.88 -13.20 9.28
N GLU A 575 -36.71 -12.12 10.04
CA GLU A 575 -37.45 -10.86 9.82
C GLU A 575 -37.05 -10.19 8.50
N ILE A 576 -35.74 -10.16 8.20
CA ILE A 576 -35.22 -9.60 6.95
C ILE A 576 -35.75 -10.40 5.76
N ALA A 577 -35.68 -11.74 5.82
CA ALA A 577 -36.15 -12.61 4.76
C ALA A 577 -37.67 -12.46 4.54
N GLY A 578 -38.47 -12.42 5.60
CA GLY A 578 -39.92 -12.20 5.51
C GLY A 578 -40.27 -10.88 4.83
N ARG A 579 -39.60 -9.79 5.19
CA ARG A 579 -39.78 -8.47 4.54
C ARG A 579 -39.34 -8.49 3.07
N LEU A 580 -38.24 -9.18 2.76
CA LEU A 580 -37.77 -9.33 1.37
C LEU A 580 -38.77 -10.13 0.51
N MET A 581 -39.33 -11.23 1.01
CA MET A 581 -40.30 -12.06 0.27
C MET A 581 -41.61 -11.32 -0.04
N ASN A 582 -42.00 -10.37 0.80
CA ASN A 582 -43.16 -9.52 0.57
C ASN A 582 -42.96 -8.60 -0.64
N VAL A 583 -41.75 -8.06 -0.80
CA VAL A 583 -41.42 -7.07 -1.84
C VAL A 583 -40.91 -7.72 -3.13
N LEU A 584 -40.02 -8.71 -3.01
CA LEU A 584 -39.34 -9.34 -4.15
C LEU A 584 -40.06 -10.61 -4.56
N LYS A 585 -40.73 -10.62 -5.71
CA LYS A 585 -41.51 -11.78 -6.18
C LYS A 585 -40.66 -12.77 -6.94
N ALA A 586 -40.92 -14.06 -6.75
CA ALA A 586 -40.30 -15.13 -7.54
C ALA A 586 -40.59 -14.93 -9.04
N GLY A 587 -39.58 -15.10 -9.88
CA GLY A 587 -39.63 -14.78 -11.32
C GLY A 587 -39.33 -13.32 -11.67
N GLY A 588 -39.39 -12.40 -10.70
CA GLY A 588 -39.14 -10.97 -10.90
C GLY A 588 -37.67 -10.62 -11.16
N GLU A 589 -37.43 -9.53 -11.88
CA GLU A 589 -36.10 -8.99 -12.19
C GLU A 589 -35.93 -7.60 -11.54
N TYR A 590 -34.83 -7.40 -10.81
CA TYR A 590 -34.56 -6.18 -10.04
C TYR A 590 -33.11 -5.72 -10.26
N THR A 591 -32.90 -4.41 -10.41
CA THR A 591 -31.55 -3.85 -10.54
C THR A 591 -30.79 -3.89 -9.21
N ARG A 592 -29.45 -3.85 -9.27
CA ARG A 592 -28.61 -3.73 -8.07
C ARG A 592 -28.97 -2.52 -7.20
N SER A 593 -29.40 -1.42 -7.82
CA SER A 593 -29.78 -0.21 -7.09
C SER A 593 -31.07 -0.41 -6.29
N GLU A 594 -32.09 -1.01 -6.92
CA GLU A 594 -33.38 -1.31 -6.27
C GLU A 594 -33.20 -2.27 -5.09
N VAL A 595 -32.46 -3.37 -5.29
CA VAL A 595 -32.17 -4.34 -4.22
C VAL A 595 -31.47 -3.67 -3.04
N LYS A 596 -30.49 -2.80 -3.31
CA LYS A 596 -29.76 -2.06 -2.27
C LYS A 596 -30.67 -1.08 -1.52
N GLN A 597 -31.60 -0.42 -2.21
CA GLN A 597 -32.55 0.50 -1.58
C GLN A 597 -33.55 -0.23 -0.69
N ILE A 598 -34.06 -1.37 -1.15
CA ILE A 598 -34.98 -2.23 -0.37
C ILE A 598 -34.27 -2.73 0.91
N LEU A 599 -33.06 -3.26 0.79
CA LEU A 599 -32.28 -3.72 1.96
C LEU A 599 -31.99 -2.59 2.94
N ARG A 600 -31.68 -1.38 2.44
CA ARG A 600 -31.48 -0.20 3.30
C ARG A 600 -32.74 0.17 4.08
N GLY A 601 -33.90 0.15 3.43
CA GLY A 601 -35.19 0.39 4.09
C GLY A 601 -35.44 -0.63 5.20
N ILE A 602 -35.24 -1.92 4.89
CA ILE A 602 -35.40 -3.00 5.87
C ILE A 602 -34.44 -2.83 7.06
N TYR A 603 -33.17 -2.49 6.83
CA TYR A 603 -32.20 -2.31 7.92
C TYR A 603 -32.56 -1.11 8.79
N HIS A 604 -32.97 0.00 8.18
CA HIS A 604 -33.44 1.18 8.89
C HIS A 604 -34.64 0.85 9.79
N ASP A 605 -35.65 0.15 9.26
CA ASP A 605 -36.85 -0.21 10.02
C ASP A 605 -36.58 -1.16 11.19
N LEU A 606 -35.53 -1.97 11.09
CA LEU A 606 -35.10 -2.92 12.12
C LEU A 606 -34.05 -2.34 13.08
N GLY A 607 -33.68 -1.07 12.93
CA GLY A 607 -32.64 -0.43 13.76
C GLY A 607 -31.23 -1.01 13.56
N ILE A 608 -30.99 -1.71 12.43
CA ILE A 608 -29.72 -2.37 12.13
C ILE A 608 -28.71 -1.33 11.64
N GLN A 609 -27.62 -1.17 12.39
CA GLN A 609 -26.53 -0.27 12.05
C GLN A 609 -25.67 -0.84 10.91
N GLY A 610 -25.43 -0.05 9.87
CA GLY A 610 -24.56 -0.41 8.72
C GLY A 610 -25.22 -0.24 7.34
N LYS A 611 -24.41 -0.23 6.28
CA LYS A 611 -24.89 -0.06 4.89
C LYS A 611 -24.88 -1.41 4.15
N PRO A 612 -26.05 -2.00 3.79
CA PRO A 612 -26.10 -3.27 3.09
C PRO A 612 -25.60 -3.17 1.63
N SER A 613 -25.09 -4.29 1.12
CA SER A 613 -24.74 -4.48 -0.28
C SER A 613 -25.89 -5.16 -1.04
N ALA A 614 -26.01 -4.88 -2.34
CA ALA A 614 -27.01 -5.55 -3.17
C ALA A 614 -26.77 -7.08 -3.25
N SER A 615 -25.53 -7.53 -3.07
CA SER A 615 -25.16 -8.95 -3.04
C SER A 615 -25.71 -9.69 -1.82
N ASP A 616 -26.08 -9.00 -0.73
CA ASP A 616 -26.49 -9.62 0.52
C ASP A 616 -27.81 -10.41 0.37
N ILE A 617 -28.58 -10.11 -0.69
CA ILE A 617 -29.81 -10.82 -1.03
C ILE A 617 -29.62 -12.34 -1.23
N THR A 618 -28.44 -12.78 -1.67
CA THR A 618 -28.13 -14.20 -1.89
C THR A 618 -28.11 -15.02 -0.59
N GLY A 619 -27.94 -14.35 0.55
CA GLY A 619 -28.03 -14.97 1.87
C GLY A 619 -29.48 -15.25 2.30
N TYR A 620 -30.46 -14.64 1.65
CA TYR A 620 -31.88 -14.71 2.03
C TYR A 620 -32.74 -15.44 0.98
N LEU A 621 -32.46 -15.27 -0.31
CA LEU A 621 -33.24 -15.79 -1.44
C LEU A 621 -32.33 -16.44 -2.51
N THR A 622 -32.89 -17.34 -3.33
CA THR A 622 -32.18 -17.87 -4.50
C THR A 622 -32.35 -16.93 -5.69
N CYS A 623 -31.25 -16.34 -6.16
CA CYS A 623 -31.26 -15.40 -7.29
C CYS A 623 -30.11 -15.65 -8.28
N LYS A 624 -30.28 -15.21 -9.53
CA LYS A 624 -29.26 -15.27 -10.58
C LYS A 624 -28.90 -13.87 -11.05
N GLU A 625 -27.60 -13.56 -11.11
CA GLU A 625 -27.13 -12.32 -11.71
C GLU A 625 -27.23 -12.38 -13.24
N LYS A 626 -27.71 -11.30 -13.85
CA LYS A 626 -27.83 -11.11 -15.30
C LYS A 626 -27.33 -9.71 -15.65
N THR A 627 -26.69 -9.58 -16.79
CA THR A 627 -26.25 -8.29 -17.31
C THR A 627 -27.02 -7.98 -18.58
N ILE A 628 -27.66 -6.81 -18.65
CA ILE A 628 -28.33 -6.33 -19.85
C ILE A 628 -27.51 -5.20 -20.46
N ARG A 629 -27.23 -5.32 -21.76
CA ARG A 629 -26.55 -4.29 -22.57
C ARG A 629 -27.58 -3.52 -23.37
N THR A 630 -27.74 -2.24 -23.04
CA THR A 630 -28.44 -1.26 -23.87
C THR A 630 -27.43 -0.36 -24.57
N LYS A 631 -27.79 0.27 -25.72
CA LYS A 631 -26.89 1.02 -26.63
C LYS A 631 -25.96 2.08 -25.99
N ARG A 632 -26.13 2.42 -24.70
CA ARG A 632 -25.28 3.39 -23.96
C ARG A 632 -24.82 2.94 -22.56
N THR A 633 -25.29 1.82 -22.00
CA THR A 633 -24.96 1.40 -20.62
C THR A 633 -25.14 -0.11 -20.41
N VAL A 634 -24.29 -0.65 -19.52
CA VAL A 634 -24.35 -2.03 -19.02
C VAL A 634 -24.98 -2.02 -17.64
N THR A 635 -26.13 -2.66 -17.45
CA THR A 635 -26.83 -2.70 -16.16
C THR A 635 -26.87 -4.12 -15.61
N ALA A 636 -26.37 -4.31 -14.39
CA ALA A 636 -26.42 -5.58 -13.67
C ALA A 636 -27.73 -5.70 -12.88
N MET A 637 -28.41 -6.85 -13.04
CA MET A 637 -29.71 -7.17 -12.44
C MET A 637 -29.68 -8.53 -11.74
N PHE A 638 -30.57 -8.70 -10.76
CA PHE A 638 -30.89 -9.96 -10.11
C PHE A 638 -32.25 -10.47 -10.59
N LYS A 639 -32.29 -11.71 -11.05
CA LYS A 639 -33.55 -12.46 -11.25
C LYS A 639 -33.80 -13.33 -10.02
N ILE A 640 -34.93 -13.13 -9.34
CA ILE A 640 -35.31 -13.95 -8.19
C ILE A 640 -35.84 -15.28 -8.73
N ILE A 641 -35.14 -16.38 -8.45
CA ILE A 641 -35.49 -17.71 -8.92
C ILE A 641 -36.48 -18.37 -7.96
N SER A 642 -36.22 -18.27 -6.65
CA SER A 642 -37.08 -18.84 -5.62
C SER A 642 -36.87 -18.11 -4.29
N HIS A 643 -37.93 -18.10 -3.48
CA HIS A 643 -37.85 -17.68 -2.07
C HIS A 643 -37.18 -18.74 -1.20
N ALA A 644 -37.21 -20.01 -1.61
CA ALA A 644 -36.48 -21.07 -0.93
C ALA A 644 -34.98 -21.00 -1.25
N ARG A 645 -34.13 -21.20 -0.25
CA ARG A 645 -32.68 -21.33 -0.42
C ARG A 645 -32.35 -22.78 -0.76
N LYS A 646 -32.06 -23.06 -2.03
CA LYS A 646 -31.91 -24.42 -2.57
C LYS A 646 -30.50 -24.98 -2.54
N LYS A 647 -29.53 -24.21 -2.04
CA LYS A 647 -28.11 -24.56 -2.12
C LYS A 647 -27.68 -25.42 -0.93
N VAL A 648 -26.97 -26.51 -1.24
CA VAL A 648 -26.44 -27.48 -0.26
C VAL A 648 -25.01 -27.89 -0.62
N SER A 649 -24.22 -28.30 0.37
CA SER A 649 -22.87 -28.83 0.12
C SER A 649 -22.91 -30.34 -0.12
N LEU A 650 -22.24 -30.77 -1.19
CA LEU A 650 -21.92 -32.15 -1.54
C LEU A 650 -20.43 -32.40 -1.35
N PHE A 651 -20.09 -33.54 -0.78
CA PHE A 651 -18.73 -34.00 -0.55
C PHE A 651 -18.52 -35.31 -1.33
N PRO A 652 -17.39 -35.48 -2.06
CA PRO A 652 -17.15 -36.71 -2.82
C PRO A 652 -17.15 -37.98 -1.95
N ARG A 653 -16.66 -37.86 -0.71
CA ARG A 653 -16.72 -38.88 0.34
C ARG A 653 -17.01 -38.25 1.70
N ILE A 654 -17.45 -39.06 2.67
CA ILE A 654 -17.72 -38.59 4.04
C ILE A 654 -16.48 -38.01 4.76
N THR A 655 -15.29 -38.42 4.33
CA THR A 655 -13.98 -38.03 4.86
C THR A 655 -13.44 -36.74 4.24
N ASP A 656 -13.97 -36.29 3.10
CA ASP A 656 -13.44 -35.14 2.35
C ASP A 656 -13.99 -33.81 2.91
N VAL A 657 -13.89 -33.64 4.23
CA VAL A 657 -14.57 -32.59 5.00
C VAL A 657 -14.20 -31.16 4.59
N ASN A 658 -13.07 -30.96 3.92
CA ASN A 658 -12.52 -29.66 3.53
C ASN A 658 -12.81 -29.25 2.07
N GLN A 659 -13.47 -30.11 1.27
CA GLN A 659 -13.70 -29.86 -0.17
C GLN A 659 -15.19 -29.91 -0.54
N PRO A 660 -16.03 -29.00 0.01
CA PRO A 660 -17.43 -28.94 -0.35
C PRO A 660 -17.62 -28.45 -1.80
N GLN A 661 -18.53 -29.09 -2.51
CA GLN A 661 -19.06 -28.61 -3.79
C GLN A 661 -20.50 -28.14 -3.60
N GLU A 662 -20.87 -27.01 -4.17
CA GLU A 662 -22.23 -26.47 -4.03
C GLU A 662 -23.17 -27.01 -5.13
N TYR A 663 -24.29 -27.59 -4.71
CA TYR A 663 -25.34 -28.09 -5.62
C TYR A 663 -26.71 -27.49 -5.27
N ASP A 664 -27.59 -27.45 -6.27
CA ASP A 664 -29.02 -27.22 -6.04
C ASP A 664 -29.70 -28.53 -5.64
N VAL A 665 -30.60 -28.49 -4.66
CA VAL A 665 -31.39 -29.65 -4.20
C VAL A 665 -32.06 -30.37 -5.36
N ASP A 666 -32.65 -29.64 -6.33
CA ASP A 666 -33.32 -30.25 -7.47
C ASP A 666 -32.35 -31.06 -8.33
N LYS A 667 -31.12 -30.56 -8.49
CA LYS A 667 -30.09 -31.26 -9.25
C LYS A 667 -29.63 -32.55 -8.57
N LEU A 668 -29.55 -32.55 -7.23
CA LEU A 668 -29.21 -33.75 -6.48
C LEU A 668 -30.31 -34.81 -6.56
N LEU A 669 -31.59 -34.41 -6.55
CA LEU A 669 -32.70 -35.34 -6.73
C LEU A 669 -32.69 -35.96 -8.14
N GLU A 670 -32.35 -35.20 -9.18
CA GLU A 670 -32.12 -35.74 -10.54
C GLU A 670 -30.97 -36.77 -10.54
N ILE A 671 -29.86 -36.47 -9.86
CA ILE A 671 -28.72 -37.40 -9.76
C ILE A 671 -29.12 -38.71 -9.06
N ILE A 672 -29.90 -38.64 -7.97
CA ILE A 672 -30.39 -39.82 -7.23
C ILE A 672 -31.32 -40.68 -8.10
N ARG A 673 -32.18 -40.06 -8.92
CA ARG A 673 -33.15 -40.76 -9.75
C ARG A 673 -32.54 -41.36 -11.02
N ASP A 674 -31.74 -40.56 -11.71
CA ASP A 674 -31.33 -40.85 -13.10
C ASP A 674 -29.91 -41.42 -13.20
N ASP A 675 -29.17 -41.55 -12.09
CA ASP A 675 -27.76 -41.99 -12.05
C ASP A 675 -26.84 -41.17 -12.99
N THR A 676 -27.10 -39.87 -13.11
CA THR A 676 -26.39 -39.01 -14.08
C THR A 676 -24.95 -38.69 -13.70
N TYR A 677 -24.53 -38.97 -12.46
CA TYR A 677 -23.19 -38.68 -11.95
C TYR A 677 -22.81 -39.62 -10.80
N PHE A 678 -21.50 -39.79 -10.55
CA PHE A 678 -20.91 -40.62 -9.47
C PHE A 678 -21.11 -42.15 -9.54
N HIS A 679 -21.80 -42.69 -10.55
CA HIS A 679 -22.12 -44.12 -10.67
C HIS A 679 -22.81 -44.64 -9.39
N LEU A 680 -23.87 -43.93 -8.97
CA LEU A 680 -24.60 -44.22 -7.74
C LEU A 680 -25.30 -45.57 -7.80
N LYS A 681 -25.83 -45.97 -8.96
CA LYS A 681 -26.53 -47.25 -9.12
C LYS A 681 -25.66 -48.42 -8.66
N ASP A 682 -24.51 -48.61 -9.29
CA ASP A 682 -23.60 -49.73 -9.00
C ASP A 682 -23.12 -49.70 -7.54
N LYS A 683 -22.80 -48.51 -7.02
CA LYS A 683 -22.31 -48.34 -5.65
C LYS A 683 -23.39 -48.66 -4.61
N VAL A 684 -24.63 -48.24 -4.84
CA VAL A 684 -25.76 -48.48 -3.93
C VAL A 684 -26.20 -49.94 -3.99
N GLU A 685 -26.22 -50.56 -5.18
CA GLU A 685 -26.46 -52.01 -5.33
C GLU A 685 -25.39 -52.84 -4.60
N ALA A 686 -24.13 -52.41 -4.65
CA ALA A 686 -23.06 -53.06 -3.89
C ALA A 686 -23.26 -52.95 -2.36
N VAL A 687 -23.80 -51.82 -1.87
CA VAL A 687 -24.16 -51.62 -0.46
C VAL A 687 -25.34 -52.50 -0.06
N ARG A 688 -26.38 -52.60 -0.89
CA ARG A 688 -27.58 -53.40 -0.63
C ARG A 688 -27.27 -54.90 -0.62
N SER A 689 -26.33 -55.33 -1.46
CA SER A 689 -25.89 -56.73 -1.59
C SER A 689 -24.83 -57.17 -0.56
N ALA A 690 -24.36 -56.28 0.32
CA ALA A 690 -23.34 -56.61 1.32
C ALA A 690 -23.90 -57.56 2.40
N GLY A 691 -23.17 -58.63 2.71
CA GLY A 691 -23.64 -59.70 3.61
C GLY A 691 -23.41 -59.42 5.09
N THR A 692 -22.50 -58.51 5.43
CA THR A 692 -22.15 -58.16 6.83
C THR A 692 -22.29 -56.65 7.08
N LYS A 693 -22.49 -56.28 8.35
CA LYS A 693 -22.60 -54.87 8.78
C LYS A 693 -21.32 -54.08 8.45
N ASP A 694 -20.15 -54.68 8.64
CA ASP A 694 -18.86 -54.03 8.37
C ASP A 694 -18.62 -53.81 6.88
N GLU A 695 -18.93 -54.80 6.05
CA GLU A 695 -18.85 -54.67 4.59
C GLU A 695 -19.81 -53.59 4.09
N LYS A 696 -21.04 -53.55 4.63
CA LYS A 696 -22.04 -52.53 4.30
C LYS A 696 -21.53 -51.13 4.66
N ASN A 697 -20.89 -50.96 5.82
CA ASN A 697 -20.31 -49.68 6.26
C ASN A 697 -19.14 -49.24 5.36
N ARG A 698 -18.23 -50.15 4.99
CA ARG A 698 -17.12 -49.85 4.07
C ARG A 698 -17.62 -49.40 2.70
N LYS A 699 -18.60 -50.09 2.14
CA LYS A 699 -19.20 -49.71 0.85
C LYS A 699 -19.96 -48.39 0.93
N LYS A 700 -20.67 -48.11 2.04
CA LYS A 700 -21.32 -46.81 2.28
C LYS A 700 -20.32 -45.66 2.31
N ALA A 701 -19.13 -45.86 2.88
CA ALA A 701 -18.10 -44.82 2.95
C ALA A 701 -17.62 -44.31 1.57
N LEU A 702 -17.83 -45.10 0.50
CA LEU A 702 -17.52 -44.73 -0.88
C LEU A 702 -18.60 -43.89 -1.57
N LEU A 703 -19.77 -43.71 -0.94
CA LEU A 703 -20.85 -42.90 -1.48
C LEU A 703 -20.60 -41.41 -1.22
N PRO A 704 -20.97 -40.52 -2.17
CA PRO A 704 -20.97 -39.09 -1.93
C PRO A 704 -21.92 -38.71 -0.79
N VAL A 705 -21.63 -37.60 -0.13
CA VAL A 705 -22.34 -37.15 1.06
C VAL A 705 -22.87 -35.74 0.88
N VAL A 706 -24.15 -35.53 1.11
CA VAL A 706 -24.81 -34.22 1.06
C VAL A 706 -25.16 -33.73 2.46
N THR A 707 -25.05 -32.42 2.66
CA THR A 707 -25.53 -31.72 3.86
C THR A 707 -26.79 -30.93 3.51
N TRP A 708 -27.96 -31.54 3.67
CA TRP A 708 -29.23 -30.96 3.22
C TRP A 708 -29.55 -29.61 3.84
N ASN A 709 -29.05 -29.39 5.06
CA ASN A 709 -29.31 -28.21 5.89
C ASN A 709 -28.62 -26.93 5.41
N GLY A 710 -27.67 -26.98 4.47
CA GLY A 710 -26.98 -25.77 4.03
C GLY A 710 -25.73 -25.99 3.19
N THR A 711 -25.13 -24.88 2.79
CA THR A 711 -23.75 -24.86 2.30
C THR A 711 -22.80 -24.57 3.44
N PHE A 712 -21.61 -25.16 3.37
CA PHE A 712 -20.58 -25.03 4.38
C PHE A 712 -19.22 -24.84 3.72
N LYS A 713 -18.29 -24.14 4.39
CA LYS A 713 -16.87 -24.06 3.96
C LYS A 713 -16.12 -25.38 4.19
N SER A 714 -16.53 -26.11 5.22
CA SER A 714 -16.12 -27.48 5.51
C SER A 714 -17.27 -28.18 6.24
N ARG A 715 -17.26 -29.52 6.34
CA ARG A 715 -18.35 -30.31 6.96
C ARG A 715 -18.40 -30.13 8.48
N HIS A 716 -18.77 -28.93 8.94
CA HIS A 716 -18.81 -28.55 10.34
C HIS A 716 -19.87 -27.49 10.63
N LYS A 717 -20.60 -27.64 11.75
CA LYS A 717 -21.73 -26.77 12.13
C LYS A 717 -21.37 -25.28 12.17
N ASN A 718 -20.17 -24.93 12.63
CA ASN A 718 -19.70 -23.54 12.75
C ASN A 718 -19.28 -22.91 11.42
N GLU A 719 -19.24 -23.67 10.33
CA GLU A 719 -18.79 -23.22 9.01
C GLU A 719 -19.93 -23.10 7.99
N CYS A 720 -21.18 -23.11 8.46
CA CYS A 720 -22.36 -22.85 7.62
C CYS A 720 -22.27 -21.46 6.98
N THR A 721 -22.33 -21.43 5.65
CA THR A 721 -22.32 -20.19 4.85
C THR A 721 -23.72 -19.75 4.48
N ILE A 722 -24.53 -20.68 3.95
CA ILE A 722 -25.93 -20.44 3.60
C ILE A 722 -26.75 -21.55 4.27
N TYR A 723 -27.72 -21.15 5.08
CA TYR A 723 -28.67 -22.10 5.69
C TYR A 723 -29.75 -22.43 4.67
N SER A 724 -29.88 -23.70 4.31
CA SER A 724 -30.83 -24.19 3.30
C SER A 724 -32.27 -24.04 3.81
N SER A 725 -33.22 -23.95 2.89
CA SER A 725 -34.66 -24.10 3.20
C SER A 725 -35.07 -25.58 3.24
N TYR A 726 -34.11 -26.50 3.23
CA TYR A 726 -34.33 -27.93 3.17
C TYR A 726 -33.60 -28.61 4.32
N THR A 727 -34.19 -29.68 4.84
CA THR A 727 -33.56 -30.61 5.78
C THR A 727 -33.95 -32.04 5.41
N ALA A 728 -33.36 -33.03 6.07
CA ALA A 728 -33.65 -34.43 5.82
C ALA A 728 -34.05 -35.14 7.13
N LEU A 729 -35.11 -35.95 7.03
CA LEU A 729 -35.52 -36.90 8.06
C LEU A 729 -35.23 -38.31 7.55
N ASP A 730 -34.64 -39.13 8.41
CA ASP A 730 -34.35 -40.53 8.13
C ASP A 730 -35.37 -41.45 8.79
N PHE A 731 -35.88 -42.40 8.00
CA PHE A 731 -36.76 -43.46 8.45
C PHE A 731 -36.15 -44.80 8.08
N ASP A 732 -35.71 -45.56 9.07
CA ASP A 732 -34.99 -46.81 8.89
C ASP A 732 -35.77 -48.00 9.45
N HIS A 733 -35.39 -49.20 9.03
CA HIS A 733 -35.94 -50.47 9.51
C HIS A 733 -37.45 -50.64 9.29
N ILE A 734 -37.98 -50.14 8.18
CA ILE A 734 -39.38 -50.33 7.79
C ILE A 734 -39.54 -51.73 7.19
N GLU A 735 -40.49 -52.51 7.70
CA GLU A 735 -40.76 -53.83 7.13
C GLU A 735 -41.34 -53.71 5.71
N PRO A 736 -40.96 -54.58 4.75
CA PRO A 736 -41.43 -54.48 3.37
C PRO A 736 -42.95 -54.40 3.19
N LYS A 737 -43.71 -55.05 4.09
CA LYS A 737 -45.19 -55.02 4.07
C LYS A 737 -45.78 -53.65 4.44
N ASP A 738 -45.04 -52.85 5.22
CA ASP A 738 -45.50 -51.56 5.75
C ASP A 738 -45.06 -50.39 4.85
N MET A 739 -44.05 -50.58 3.99
CA MET A 739 -43.53 -49.55 3.10
C MET A 739 -44.60 -48.87 2.21
N PRO A 740 -45.56 -49.58 1.56
CA PRO A 740 -46.59 -48.94 0.74
C PRO A 740 -47.56 -48.06 1.53
N ALA A 741 -47.87 -48.42 2.78
CA ALA A 741 -48.70 -47.60 3.65
C ALA A 741 -47.92 -46.37 4.14
N PHE A 742 -46.64 -46.57 4.46
CA PHE A 742 -45.75 -45.51 4.94
C PHE A 742 -45.53 -44.40 3.90
N VAL A 743 -45.33 -44.73 2.62
CA VAL A 743 -45.19 -43.69 1.58
C VAL A 743 -46.46 -42.86 1.40
N ARG A 744 -47.66 -43.46 1.54
CA ARG A 744 -48.93 -42.71 1.51
C ARG A 744 -49.06 -41.77 2.69
N TRP A 745 -48.59 -42.20 3.87
CA TRP A 745 -48.54 -41.34 5.06
C TRP A 745 -47.57 -40.17 4.86
N LEU A 746 -46.35 -40.40 4.36
CA LEU A 746 -45.39 -39.33 4.04
C LEU A 746 -45.95 -38.31 3.03
N GLN A 747 -46.64 -38.77 1.98
CA GLN A 747 -47.26 -37.90 0.98
C GLN A 747 -48.39 -37.03 1.55
N GLY A 748 -48.95 -37.37 2.72
CA GLY A 748 -49.97 -36.58 3.40
C GLY A 748 -49.44 -35.27 4.00
N PHE A 749 -48.12 -35.11 4.12
CA PHE A 749 -47.51 -33.91 4.69
C PHE A 749 -47.09 -32.91 3.59
N PRO A 750 -47.70 -31.71 3.54
CA PRO A 750 -47.40 -30.73 2.49
C PRO A 750 -45.94 -30.25 2.46
N CYS A 751 -45.24 -30.33 3.60
CA CYS A 751 -43.84 -29.93 3.73
C CYS A 751 -42.83 -30.98 3.27
N VAL A 752 -43.28 -32.21 2.96
CA VAL A 752 -42.41 -33.20 2.32
C VAL A 752 -42.19 -32.76 0.87
N TYR A 753 -40.95 -32.42 0.56
CA TYR A 753 -40.51 -31.97 -0.76
C TYR A 753 -40.25 -33.14 -1.69
N ALA A 754 -39.57 -34.17 -1.20
CA ALA A 754 -39.26 -35.39 -1.92
C ALA A 754 -38.96 -36.53 -0.92
N TYR A 755 -39.08 -37.79 -1.35
CA TYR A 755 -38.52 -38.92 -0.61
C TYR A 755 -37.93 -39.96 -1.56
N PHE A 756 -36.96 -40.72 -1.05
CA PHE A 756 -36.30 -41.81 -1.78
C PHE A 756 -35.80 -42.90 -0.84
N VAL A 757 -35.61 -44.11 -1.36
CA VAL A 757 -35.11 -45.27 -0.61
C VAL A 757 -33.66 -45.04 -0.16
N THR A 758 -33.36 -45.30 1.11
CA THR A 758 -32.01 -45.11 1.66
C THR A 758 -30.98 -46.05 1.01
N PRO A 759 -29.67 -45.77 1.08
CA PRO A 759 -28.65 -46.65 0.51
C PRO A 759 -28.69 -48.07 1.10
N GLY A 760 -29.21 -48.21 2.32
CA GLY A 760 -29.36 -49.49 3.00
C GLY A 760 -30.50 -50.36 2.47
N GLY A 761 -31.48 -49.79 1.74
CA GLY A 761 -32.62 -50.49 1.14
C GLY A 761 -33.79 -50.79 2.09
N THR A 762 -33.71 -50.40 3.36
CA THR A 762 -34.66 -50.80 4.42
C THR A 762 -35.47 -49.64 4.98
N GLY A 763 -35.58 -48.54 4.24
CA GLY A 763 -36.09 -47.28 4.76
C GLY A 763 -36.17 -46.17 3.71
N TYR A 764 -36.69 -45.01 4.12
CA TYR A 764 -36.83 -43.82 3.28
C TYR A 764 -36.13 -42.63 3.92
N LYS A 765 -35.53 -41.78 3.07
CA LYS A 765 -35.10 -40.43 3.46
C LYS A 765 -36.10 -39.44 2.90
N ALA A 766 -36.70 -38.62 3.75
CA ALA A 766 -37.61 -37.55 3.34
C ALA A 766 -36.88 -36.20 3.40
N ILE A 767 -36.93 -35.46 2.30
CA ILE A 767 -36.45 -34.08 2.23
C ILE A 767 -37.63 -33.16 2.58
N ILE A 768 -37.46 -32.35 3.62
CA ILE A 768 -38.49 -31.46 4.14
C ILE A 768 -38.13 -30.02 3.76
N ILE A 769 -39.11 -29.25 3.28
CA ILE A 769 -38.96 -27.82 3.03
C ILE A 769 -39.47 -27.00 4.22
N HIS A 770 -38.75 -25.96 4.62
CA HIS A 770 -39.09 -25.06 5.73
C HIS A 770 -38.76 -23.60 5.43
N ASP A 771 -39.33 -22.67 6.20
CA ASP A 771 -39.12 -21.22 6.04
C ASP A 771 -38.09 -20.62 7.02
N ASN A 772 -37.58 -21.37 7.99
CA ASN A 772 -36.53 -20.89 8.89
C ASN A 772 -35.27 -20.43 8.12
N CYS A 773 -34.82 -19.21 8.38
CA CYS A 773 -33.62 -18.55 7.84
C CYS A 773 -32.49 -18.40 8.86
N GLU A 774 -32.75 -18.75 10.13
CA GLU A 774 -31.80 -18.58 11.23
C GLU A 774 -31.19 -19.94 11.63
N PRO A 775 -29.92 -20.22 11.27
CA PRO A 775 -29.28 -21.50 11.56
C PRO A 775 -29.15 -21.80 13.06
N LEU A 776 -29.14 -20.78 13.92
CA LEU A 776 -29.09 -21.00 15.37
C LEU A 776 -30.35 -21.73 15.90
N TYR A 777 -31.48 -21.61 15.20
CA TYR A 777 -32.72 -22.31 15.52
C TYR A 777 -32.85 -23.67 14.83
N HIS A 778 -31.81 -24.17 14.16
CA HIS A 778 -31.86 -25.45 13.45
C HIS A 778 -32.35 -26.61 14.35
N TYR A 779 -31.83 -26.72 15.57
CA TYR A 779 -32.16 -27.81 16.47
C TYR A 779 -33.61 -27.75 16.98
N ASP A 780 -34.15 -26.54 17.17
CA ASP A 780 -35.55 -26.34 17.55
C ASP A 780 -36.49 -26.71 16.39
N LEU A 781 -36.18 -26.22 15.18
CA LEU A 781 -36.87 -26.62 13.95
C LEU A 781 -36.88 -28.14 13.80
N TYR A 782 -35.70 -28.78 13.92
CA TYR A 782 -35.58 -30.23 13.75
C TYR A 782 -36.38 -30.99 14.82
N GLY A 783 -36.34 -30.51 16.08
CA GLY A 783 -37.15 -31.07 17.16
C GLY A 783 -38.67 -30.96 16.92
N GLN A 784 -39.14 -29.87 16.32
CA GLN A 784 -40.54 -29.73 15.91
C GLN A 784 -40.91 -30.71 14.79
N LEU A 785 -40.01 -30.90 13.82
CA LEU A 785 -40.20 -31.86 12.74
C LEU A 785 -40.23 -33.30 13.27
N LEU A 786 -39.33 -33.69 14.18
CA LEU A 786 -39.36 -35.02 14.81
C LEU A 786 -40.69 -35.29 15.52
N LYS A 787 -41.26 -34.28 16.21
CA LYS A 787 -42.58 -34.38 16.84
C LYS A 787 -43.72 -34.48 15.82
N MET A 788 -43.63 -33.75 14.71
CA MET A 788 -44.64 -33.76 13.65
C MET A 788 -44.68 -35.10 12.88
N PHE A 789 -43.51 -35.71 12.69
CA PHE A 789 -43.34 -36.99 11.98
C PHE A 789 -43.13 -38.17 12.95
N ASP A 790 -43.57 -38.04 14.20
CA ASP A 790 -43.34 -39.05 15.25
C ASP A 790 -43.92 -40.41 14.85
N CYS A 791 -43.04 -41.39 14.69
CA CYS A 791 -43.39 -42.75 14.29
C CYS A 791 -42.28 -43.74 14.71
N PRO A 792 -42.56 -45.06 14.75
CA PRO A 792 -41.59 -46.05 15.23
C PRO A 792 -40.30 -46.15 14.40
N TRP A 793 -40.31 -45.68 13.15
CA TRP A 793 -39.22 -45.84 12.21
C TRP A 793 -38.30 -44.62 12.08
N ILE A 794 -38.64 -43.48 12.72
CA ILE A 794 -37.86 -42.24 12.59
C ILE A 794 -36.54 -42.32 13.38
N ASP A 795 -35.43 -41.92 12.75
CA ASP A 795 -34.13 -41.84 13.40
C ASP A 795 -33.95 -40.49 14.12
N ASN A 796 -34.10 -40.53 15.46
CA ASN A 796 -33.94 -39.38 16.34
C ASN A 796 -32.49 -38.90 16.52
N SER A 797 -31.49 -39.60 15.96
CA SER A 797 -30.07 -39.28 16.14
C SER A 797 -29.48 -38.34 15.07
N THR A 798 -30.25 -38.00 14.02
CA THR A 798 -29.75 -37.30 12.81
C THR A 798 -29.91 -35.77 12.85
N THR A 799 -29.77 -35.15 14.03
CA THR A 799 -30.17 -33.75 14.28
C THR A 799 -29.09 -32.69 14.00
N ASP A 800 -27.87 -33.08 13.61
CA ASP A 800 -26.75 -32.13 13.47
C ASP A 800 -26.88 -31.19 12.27
N LEU A 801 -26.55 -29.90 12.48
CA LEU A 801 -26.60 -28.89 11.42
C LEU A 801 -25.76 -29.28 10.19
N ALA A 802 -24.53 -29.78 10.39
CA ALA A 802 -23.65 -30.22 9.30
C ALA A 802 -23.74 -31.74 9.02
N ARG A 803 -24.87 -32.38 9.35
CA ARG A 803 -25.05 -33.82 9.19
C ARG A 803 -24.85 -34.23 7.73
N GLY A 804 -23.87 -35.09 7.51
CA GLY A 804 -23.62 -35.72 6.23
C GLY A 804 -24.60 -36.87 5.99
N ASN A 805 -25.30 -36.83 4.86
CA ASN A 805 -26.23 -37.85 4.42
C ASN A 805 -25.69 -38.51 3.15
N TYR A 806 -25.49 -39.83 3.15
CA TYR A 806 -25.06 -40.55 1.94
C TYR A 806 -26.12 -40.43 0.84
N LEU A 807 -25.68 -40.11 -0.38
CA LEU A 807 -26.54 -40.19 -1.56
C LEU A 807 -26.93 -41.64 -1.83
N SER A 808 -28.15 -41.83 -2.32
CA SER A 808 -28.70 -43.13 -2.71
C SER A 808 -28.98 -43.15 -4.22
N TYR A 809 -29.53 -44.27 -4.69
CA TYR A 809 -30.09 -44.42 -6.01
C TYR A 809 -31.51 -44.98 -5.90
N ASP A 810 -32.46 -44.27 -6.50
CA ASP A 810 -33.88 -44.61 -6.49
C ASP A 810 -34.59 -44.06 -7.74
N PRO A 811 -34.84 -44.89 -8.76
CA PRO A 811 -35.54 -44.46 -9.96
C PRO A 811 -37.01 -44.10 -9.69
N ASP A 812 -37.60 -44.59 -8.58
CA ASP A 812 -38.97 -44.35 -8.17
C ASP A 812 -39.09 -43.17 -7.18
N LEU A 813 -38.05 -42.35 -7.06
CA LEU A 813 -38.02 -41.15 -6.21
C LEU A 813 -39.27 -40.28 -6.46
N TRP A 814 -40.00 -40.01 -5.39
CA TRP A 814 -41.18 -39.15 -5.45
C TRP A 814 -40.81 -37.71 -5.11
N LYS A 815 -41.33 -36.77 -5.90
CA LYS A 815 -41.22 -35.33 -5.66
C LYS A 815 -42.60 -34.71 -5.59
N ASN A 816 -42.84 -33.92 -4.56
CA ASN A 816 -44.10 -33.22 -4.37
C ASN A 816 -44.27 -32.13 -5.46
N PRO A 817 -45.36 -32.12 -6.23
CA PRO A 817 -45.60 -31.10 -7.24
C PRO A 817 -45.87 -29.71 -6.65
N ASN A 818 -46.47 -29.64 -5.46
CA ASN A 818 -46.89 -28.39 -4.81
C ASN A 818 -46.51 -28.39 -3.32
N PRO A 819 -45.20 -28.32 -2.99
CA PRO A 819 -44.75 -28.34 -1.61
C PRO A 819 -45.08 -27.02 -0.89
N ILE A 820 -45.56 -27.12 0.35
CA ILE A 820 -45.81 -25.98 1.24
C ILE A 820 -44.76 -26.04 2.36
N PRO A 821 -43.89 -25.02 2.52
CA PRO A 821 -42.88 -25.00 3.57
C PRO A 821 -43.50 -25.20 4.96
N PHE A 822 -42.84 -25.99 5.80
CA PHE A 822 -43.13 -26.00 7.23
C PHE A 822 -42.88 -24.60 7.79
N HIS A 823 -43.92 -24.02 8.40
CA HIS A 823 -43.84 -22.70 9.02
C HIS A 823 -43.21 -22.82 10.42
N PHE A 824 -41.98 -22.34 10.55
CA PHE A 824 -41.23 -22.42 11.78
C PHE A 824 -41.54 -21.23 12.70
N VAL A 825 -41.98 -21.54 13.91
CA VAL A 825 -42.11 -20.58 15.00
C VAL A 825 -41.17 -21.02 16.12
N PRO A 826 -40.18 -20.20 16.53
CA PRO A 826 -39.28 -20.55 17.62
C PRO A 826 -40.04 -20.91 18.91
N SER A 827 -39.66 -22.01 19.54
CA SER A 827 -40.19 -22.44 20.84
C SER A 827 -39.71 -21.52 21.97
N THR A 828 -38.58 -20.83 21.77
CA THR A 828 -37.95 -19.92 22.73
C THR A 828 -37.49 -18.62 22.07
N PRO A 829 -37.42 -17.49 22.81
CA PRO A 829 -36.92 -16.21 22.27
C PRO A 829 -35.42 -16.21 21.94
N GLU A 830 -34.66 -17.09 22.59
CA GLU A 830 -33.24 -17.30 22.32
C GLU A 830 -32.99 -18.75 21.88
N PRO A 831 -32.06 -19.00 20.94
CA PRO A 831 -31.76 -20.34 20.47
C PRO A 831 -31.00 -21.15 21.52
N VAL A 832 -31.51 -22.32 21.86
CA VAL A 832 -30.82 -23.30 22.71
C VAL A 832 -29.90 -24.16 21.84
N ILE A 833 -28.58 -24.00 22.00
CA ILE A 833 -27.59 -24.80 21.25
C ILE A 833 -27.23 -26.05 22.07
N PRO A 834 -27.63 -27.26 21.63
CA PRO A 834 -27.29 -28.49 22.33
C PRO A 834 -25.78 -28.78 22.26
N ASN A 835 -25.26 -29.54 23.23
CA ASN A 835 -23.93 -30.13 23.11
C ASN A 835 -23.99 -31.15 21.98
N THR A 836 -23.15 -31.01 20.95
CA THR A 836 -23.13 -31.96 19.82
C THR A 836 -22.06 -33.01 20.05
N MET A 837 -22.27 -34.20 19.47
CA MET A 837 -21.21 -35.20 19.34
C MET A 837 -20.10 -34.65 18.43
N THR A 838 -18.85 -35.01 18.72
CA THR A 838 -17.68 -34.60 17.92
C THR A 838 -16.97 -35.83 17.34
N GLU A 839 -16.49 -35.71 16.11
CA GLU A 839 -15.85 -36.81 15.36
C GLU A 839 -14.48 -36.35 14.81
N THR A 840 -13.53 -37.26 14.67
CA THR A 840 -12.15 -37.02 14.20
C THR A 840 -11.80 -37.97 13.06
N VAL A 841 -11.18 -37.45 12.00
CA VAL A 841 -10.63 -38.28 10.92
C VAL A 841 -9.26 -38.82 11.35
N ILE A 842 -9.09 -40.14 11.32
CA ILE A 842 -7.84 -40.85 11.62
C ILE A 842 -7.48 -41.83 10.49
N ARG A 843 -6.25 -42.37 10.51
CA ARG A 843 -5.89 -43.53 9.65
C ARG A 843 -6.19 -44.84 10.35
N ASP A 844 -6.80 -45.78 9.64
CA ASP A 844 -6.96 -47.15 10.14
C ASP A 844 -5.67 -47.98 9.98
N VAL A 845 -5.70 -49.24 10.40
CA VAL A 845 -4.55 -50.16 10.34
C VAL A 845 -4.10 -50.51 8.92
N GLN A 846 -4.91 -50.19 7.89
CA GLN A 846 -4.58 -50.32 6.47
C GLN A 846 -4.12 -48.99 5.84
N GLY A 847 -4.16 -47.88 6.58
CA GLY A 847 -3.75 -46.56 6.12
C GLY A 847 -4.85 -45.72 5.49
N GLU A 848 -6.11 -46.17 5.51
CA GLU A 848 -7.25 -45.48 4.93
C GLU A 848 -7.87 -44.48 5.91
N PRO A 849 -8.41 -43.34 5.44
CA PRO A 849 -9.08 -42.35 6.29
C PRO A 849 -10.41 -42.90 6.83
N VAL A 850 -10.58 -42.92 8.14
CA VAL A 850 -11.82 -43.31 8.82
C VAL A 850 -12.25 -42.25 9.83
N LEU A 851 -13.55 -42.10 10.03
CA LEU A 851 -14.14 -41.15 10.98
C LEU A 851 -14.43 -41.87 12.31
N VAL A 852 -13.87 -41.37 13.41
CA VAL A 852 -14.02 -41.95 14.75
C VAL A 852 -14.64 -40.93 15.70
N ARG A 853 -15.60 -41.38 16.50
CA ARG A 853 -16.25 -40.57 17.52
C ARG A 853 -15.27 -40.25 18.67
N ASP A 854 -15.26 -39.00 19.12
CA ASP A 854 -14.41 -38.58 20.24
C ASP A 854 -14.94 -39.10 21.59
N GLU A 855 -14.04 -39.25 22.57
CA GLU A 855 -14.43 -39.62 23.94
C GLU A 855 -15.31 -38.54 24.60
N SER A 856 -16.22 -38.94 25.49
CA SER A 856 -17.21 -38.04 26.10
C SER A 856 -16.61 -36.81 26.81
N TRP A 857 -15.42 -36.93 27.41
CA TRP A 857 -14.75 -35.79 28.03
C TRP A 857 -14.14 -34.83 26.99
N VAL A 858 -13.68 -35.35 25.84
CA VAL A 858 -13.19 -34.56 24.70
C VAL A 858 -14.36 -33.81 24.06
N GLU A 859 -15.52 -34.46 23.90
CA GLU A 859 -16.76 -33.82 23.44
C GLU A 859 -17.13 -32.64 24.36
N GLY A 860 -17.09 -32.83 25.68
CA GLY A 860 -17.35 -31.78 26.66
C GLY A 860 -16.34 -30.62 26.59
N PHE A 861 -15.06 -30.94 26.43
CA PHE A 861 -13.97 -29.97 26.28
C PHE A 861 -14.10 -29.14 24.99
N LEU A 862 -14.30 -29.78 23.83
CA LEU A 862 -14.44 -29.09 22.54
C LEU A 862 -15.70 -28.21 22.50
N ASN A 863 -16.82 -28.68 23.05
CA ASN A 863 -18.03 -27.87 23.16
C ASN A 863 -17.84 -26.64 24.08
N GLN A 864 -16.99 -26.71 25.10
CA GLN A 864 -16.64 -25.57 25.96
C GLN A 864 -15.79 -24.51 25.23
N LEU A 865 -14.88 -24.92 24.34
CA LEU A 865 -14.05 -24.02 23.53
C LEU A 865 -14.89 -23.13 22.58
N ASN A 866 -16.06 -23.59 22.16
CA ASN A 866 -16.98 -22.81 21.34
C ASN A 866 -17.62 -21.63 22.14
N ARG A 867 -17.66 -21.74 23.48
CA ARG A 867 -18.30 -20.75 24.37
C ARG A 867 -17.31 -19.77 25.00
N GLN A 868 -16.01 -20.09 25.07
CA GLN A 868 -14.99 -19.34 25.81
C GLN A 868 -13.82 -18.85 24.93
N VAL A 869 -13.15 -17.77 25.36
CA VAL A 869 -11.95 -17.22 24.71
C VAL A 869 -10.73 -17.70 25.50
N ILE A 870 -10.10 -18.78 25.07
CA ILE A 870 -8.99 -19.45 25.79
C ILE A 870 -7.73 -19.42 24.90
N SER A 871 -6.53 -19.27 25.46
CA SER A 871 -5.23 -19.29 24.72
C SER A 871 -4.75 -20.71 24.39
N ASP A 872 -3.80 -20.83 23.46
CA ASP A 872 -3.22 -22.14 23.07
C ASP A 872 -2.57 -22.83 24.27
N ASP A 873 -1.81 -22.08 25.07
CA ASP A 873 -1.13 -22.61 26.25
C ASP A 873 -2.12 -23.05 27.34
N SER A 874 -3.30 -22.40 27.40
CA SER A 874 -4.36 -22.80 28.31
C SER A 874 -5.07 -24.08 27.85
N ILE A 875 -5.26 -24.27 26.54
CA ILE A 875 -5.77 -25.51 25.94
C ILE A 875 -4.82 -26.66 26.22
N ILE A 876 -3.52 -26.47 25.96
CA ILE A 876 -2.47 -27.45 26.24
C ILE A 876 -2.44 -27.79 27.73
N ARG A 877 -2.54 -26.79 28.61
CA ARG A 877 -2.58 -27.02 30.07
C ARG A 877 -3.80 -27.82 30.51
N ILE A 878 -4.98 -27.59 29.91
CA ILE A 878 -6.20 -28.35 30.22
C ILE A 878 -6.04 -29.80 29.75
N LEU A 879 -5.60 -30.02 28.51
CA LEU A 879 -5.35 -31.35 27.98
C LEU A 879 -4.29 -32.11 28.78
N ARG A 880 -3.20 -31.45 29.19
CA ARG A 880 -2.15 -32.01 30.05
C ARG A 880 -2.70 -32.48 31.40
N LYS A 881 -3.61 -31.73 32.02
CA LYS A 881 -4.26 -32.11 33.29
C LYS A 881 -5.22 -33.30 33.16
N THR A 882 -5.75 -33.52 31.96
CA THR A 882 -6.79 -34.54 31.71
C THR A 882 -6.19 -35.84 31.17
N TRP A 883 -4.94 -35.80 30.70
CA TRP A 883 -4.19 -36.98 30.26
C TRP A 883 -3.91 -37.92 31.43
N ASN A 884 -4.36 -39.18 31.30
CA ASN A 884 -4.17 -40.25 32.29
C ASN A 884 -3.45 -41.48 31.71
N GLY A 885 -2.90 -41.37 30.49
CA GLY A 885 -2.17 -42.45 29.81
C GLY A 885 -3.02 -43.64 29.35
N LYS A 886 -4.33 -43.69 29.64
CA LYS A 886 -5.18 -44.84 29.28
C LYS A 886 -5.28 -45.05 27.77
N SER A 887 -5.28 -43.99 26.98
CA SER A 887 -5.35 -44.04 25.51
C SER A 887 -4.21 -44.83 24.87
N LEU A 888 -3.04 -44.94 25.52
CA LEU A 888 -1.89 -45.72 25.03
C LEU A 888 -2.20 -47.22 24.89
N SER A 889 -3.22 -47.74 25.56
CA SER A 889 -3.68 -49.13 25.36
C SER A 889 -4.19 -49.38 23.93
N ASN A 890 -4.58 -48.33 23.20
CA ASN A 890 -5.05 -48.40 21.82
C ASN A 890 -3.90 -48.27 20.79
N GLY A 891 -2.64 -48.22 21.26
CA GLY A 891 -1.43 -48.10 20.44
C GLY A 891 -0.91 -46.65 20.32
N ARG A 892 0.42 -46.49 20.29
CA ARG A 892 1.10 -45.18 20.26
C ARG A 892 0.70 -44.32 19.04
N ASN A 893 0.60 -44.94 17.86
CA ASN A 893 0.25 -44.25 16.61
C ASN A 893 -1.21 -43.74 16.64
N ASN A 894 -2.18 -44.59 16.99
CA ASN A 894 -3.59 -44.20 17.10
C ASN A 894 -3.81 -43.10 18.15
N THR A 895 -3.07 -43.17 19.26
CA THR A 895 -3.13 -42.17 20.32
C THR A 895 -2.59 -40.81 19.84
N ALA A 896 -1.43 -40.80 19.18
CA ALA A 896 -0.87 -39.59 18.59
C ALA A 896 -1.79 -38.98 17.52
N MET A 897 -2.38 -39.82 16.66
CA MET A 897 -3.31 -39.40 15.61
C MET A 897 -4.59 -38.75 16.17
N SER A 898 -5.19 -39.37 17.20
CA SER A 898 -6.36 -38.82 17.88
C SER A 898 -6.06 -37.47 18.53
N TYR A 899 -4.94 -37.35 19.27
CA TYR A 899 -4.55 -36.09 19.92
C TYR A 899 -4.19 -34.99 18.93
N ALA A 900 -3.53 -35.33 17.82
CA ALA A 900 -3.26 -34.39 16.73
C ALA A 900 -4.55 -33.85 16.12
N GLY A 901 -5.55 -34.71 15.90
CA GLY A 901 -6.90 -34.31 15.45
C GLY A 901 -7.63 -33.41 16.45
N ILE A 902 -7.57 -33.72 17.75
CA ILE A 902 -8.19 -32.92 18.82
C ILE A 902 -7.56 -31.52 18.89
N LEU A 903 -6.23 -31.43 18.87
CA LEU A 903 -5.49 -30.15 18.90
C LEU A 903 -5.71 -29.33 17.64
N CYS A 904 -5.80 -29.99 16.48
CA CYS A 904 -6.17 -29.36 15.21
C CYS A 904 -7.56 -28.71 15.33
N LYS A 905 -8.60 -29.44 15.76
CA LYS A 905 -9.96 -28.91 15.94
C LYS A 905 -10.04 -27.80 17.00
N ALA A 906 -9.23 -27.89 18.06
CA ALA A 906 -9.07 -26.86 19.08
C ALA A 906 -8.30 -25.61 18.59
N GLY A 907 -7.67 -25.67 17.41
CA GLY A 907 -6.98 -24.55 16.78
C GLY A 907 -5.64 -24.20 17.44
N VAL A 908 -4.91 -25.20 17.91
CA VAL A 908 -3.54 -25.06 18.46
C VAL A 908 -2.54 -25.12 17.32
N GLU A 909 -1.59 -24.20 17.23
CA GLU A 909 -0.62 -24.19 16.10
C GLU A 909 0.14 -25.53 15.96
N PRO A 910 0.42 -26.02 14.72
CA PRO A 910 0.99 -27.34 14.48
C PRO A 910 2.26 -27.63 15.27
N ASP A 911 3.18 -26.66 15.34
CA ASP A 911 4.45 -26.81 16.07
C ASP A 911 4.23 -26.98 17.57
N LYS A 912 3.24 -26.28 18.14
CA LYS A 912 2.88 -26.41 19.56
C LYS A 912 2.17 -27.72 19.84
N ALA A 913 1.32 -28.17 18.92
CA ALA A 913 0.66 -29.46 19.03
C ALA A 913 1.66 -30.61 18.94
N LYS A 914 2.63 -30.52 18.01
CA LYS A 914 3.74 -31.46 17.88
C LYS A 914 4.55 -31.54 19.17
N ALA A 915 5.03 -30.41 19.66
CA ALA A 915 5.81 -30.36 20.90
C ALA A 915 5.06 -30.97 22.10
N PHE A 916 3.75 -30.72 22.21
CA PHE A 916 2.94 -31.29 23.28
C PHE A 916 2.72 -32.80 23.16
N ILE A 917 2.47 -33.33 21.95
CA ILE A 917 2.30 -34.78 21.78
C ILE A 917 3.63 -35.52 21.96
N GLU A 918 4.76 -34.95 21.53
CA GLU A 918 6.10 -35.51 21.77
C GLU A 918 6.45 -35.54 23.26
N GLU A 919 5.98 -34.57 24.05
CA GLU A 919 6.07 -34.58 25.52
C GLU A 919 5.27 -35.74 26.13
N LEU A 920 4.09 -36.04 25.60
CA LEU A 920 3.21 -37.13 26.08
C LEU A 920 3.65 -38.52 25.61
N ILE A 921 4.30 -38.62 24.44
CA ILE A 921 4.77 -39.87 23.83
C ILE A 921 6.25 -39.71 23.42
N PRO A 922 7.18 -39.79 24.39
CA PRO A 922 8.60 -39.56 24.12
C PRO A 922 9.20 -40.57 23.14
N GLY A 923 10.02 -40.08 22.20
CA GLY A 923 10.78 -40.92 21.26
C GLY A 923 9.97 -41.48 20.08
N PHE A 924 8.80 -40.92 19.79
CA PHE A 924 7.98 -41.27 18.62
C PHE A 924 7.88 -40.05 17.69
N ASP A 925 8.41 -40.15 16.47
CA ASP A 925 8.28 -39.07 15.48
C ASP A 925 6.85 -39.03 14.96
N ILE A 926 6.18 -37.92 15.23
CA ILE A 926 4.78 -37.67 14.89
C ILE A 926 4.63 -36.63 13.78
N THR A 927 5.72 -36.23 13.11
CA THR A 927 5.69 -35.16 12.11
C THR A 927 4.65 -35.45 11.02
N GLU A 928 4.68 -36.64 10.43
CA GLU A 928 3.70 -37.07 9.42
C GLU A 928 2.28 -37.20 9.99
N ILE A 929 2.15 -37.52 11.29
CA ILE A 929 0.86 -37.66 11.98
C ILE A 929 0.20 -36.28 12.17
N VAL A 930 0.99 -35.29 12.58
CA VAL A 930 0.53 -33.91 12.74
C VAL A 930 0.19 -33.31 11.38
N GLU A 931 1.05 -33.48 10.38
CA GLU A 931 0.78 -33.05 9.00
C GLU A 931 -0.51 -33.67 8.47
N TYR A 932 -0.71 -34.97 8.67
CA TYR A 932 -1.92 -35.66 8.25
C TYR A 932 -3.16 -35.15 8.98
N ALA A 933 -3.13 -35.04 10.30
CA ALA A 933 -4.27 -34.57 11.09
C ALA A 933 -4.67 -33.14 10.73
N TYR A 934 -3.71 -32.27 10.41
CA TYR A 934 -3.95 -30.86 10.08
C TYR A 934 -4.37 -30.64 8.63
N THR A 935 -4.10 -31.60 7.75
CA THR A 935 -4.59 -31.60 6.36
C THR A 935 -5.97 -32.26 6.21
N HIS A 936 -6.31 -33.21 7.10
CA HIS A 936 -7.52 -34.03 7.00
C HIS A 936 -8.61 -33.68 8.04
N ASN A 937 -8.32 -32.84 9.04
CA ASN A 937 -9.31 -32.26 9.96
C ASN A 937 -9.39 -30.73 9.77
N ILE A 938 -10.43 -30.10 10.31
CA ILE A 938 -10.68 -28.66 10.13
C ILE A 938 -10.02 -27.89 11.27
N PHE A 939 -8.97 -27.13 10.93
CA PHE A 939 -8.20 -26.38 11.91
C PHE A 939 -9.05 -25.32 12.65
N GLY A 940 -9.14 -25.43 13.97
CA GLY A 940 -9.80 -24.46 14.85
C GLY A 940 -11.32 -24.37 14.68
N CYS A 941 -11.97 -25.39 14.13
CA CYS A 941 -13.41 -25.43 13.91
C CYS A 941 -14.23 -25.26 15.22
N GLU A 942 -13.67 -25.67 16.35
CA GLU A 942 -14.30 -25.58 17.68
C GLU A 942 -13.92 -24.30 18.45
N ARG A 943 -13.08 -23.42 17.87
CA ARG A 943 -12.56 -22.20 18.52
C ARG A 943 -12.79 -20.92 17.70
N MET A 944 -13.87 -20.88 16.92
CA MET A 944 -14.17 -19.80 15.97
C MET A 944 -14.36 -18.41 16.60
N ARG A 945 -14.85 -18.32 17.86
CA ARG A 945 -14.96 -17.04 18.59
C ARG A 945 -13.60 -16.38 18.82
N TYR A 946 -12.55 -17.15 19.13
CA TYR A 946 -11.17 -16.64 19.29
C TYR A 946 -10.53 -16.26 17.95
N ARG A 947 -10.67 -17.08 16.88
CA ARG A 947 -10.14 -16.74 15.53
C ARG A 947 -10.72 -15.42 15.00
N SER A 948 -12.00 -15.18 15.23
CA SER A 948 -12.65 -13.90 14.87
C SER A 948 -12.17 -12.69 15.69
N LYS A 949 -11.49 -12.90 16.82
CA LYS A 949 -10.82 -11.87 17.65
C LYS A 949 -9.32 -11.73 17.33
N LYS A 950 -8.61 -12.82 17.00
CA LYS A 950 -7.18 -12.79 16.60
C LYS A 950 -6.98 -12.19 15.21
N MET A 951 -7.97 -12.29 14.31
CA MET A 951 -8.03 -11.51 13.04
C MET A 951 -8.51 -10.06 13.22
N LYS A 952 -8.76 -9.62 14.48
CA LYS A 952 -9.06 -8.23 14.88
C LYS A 952 -7.90 -7.60 15.67
N ILE A 953 -6.77 -8.31 15.79
CA ILE A 953 -5.46 -7.85 16.23
C ILE A 953 -4.57 -7.93 15.00
#